data_AF-A0A2M7PG92-F1
#
_entry.id   AF-A0A2M7PG92-F1
#
_cell.length_a   1.000
_cell.length_b   1.000
_cell.length_c   1.000
_cell.angle_alpha   90.00
_cell.angle_beta   90.00
_cell.angle_gamma   90.00
#
_symmetry.space_group_name_H-M   'P 1'
#
loop_
_entity.id
_entity.type
_entity.pdbx_description
1 polymer ?
#
loop_
_entity_poly.entity_id
_entity_poly.type
_entity_poly.pdbx_seq_one_letter_code
_entity_poly.pdbx_strand_id
1 'polypeptide(L)'
;MERSSVQTRVIQTEIHAHKPNLIRLLTAVLCYVNLLGIFYPADGYAQDMGSMAVVPFRINAPESFGYLSYQLQDIMIENMGRKGYRVLPAGTVNDNPLSLTTGFGTDALTALGKQMDVRWIIAGSATLIGESLSLDVKICEVSGERKSYFLYSMAGNLEDITSALEKLSAAADIQMAEKLQVDSVMVRGNRRVEKEGILAVVSVKPGERLDYARLDRDLKDVYKMGYFTDVRLETEDGPRGKIVTVVVEEKPSVAKIEFKGNKKIDKEDIQKETGIKPYSILDENEIKRSVERIKDLYRQKAYYNAEIVYSLETIPNNEVKLTYQITENEKVYIRDISFEGNVAVSTKELKKLMKTSEKGFFSWLTDSGLLDKKKLEFDVNNIAAYYNNKGFIKAVVGEPAITYEKEKGIAIKIPIQEGNQYSVRNVTIEGDMILPLDDLLKKISINKEKTFNREAVRKDMLLLRDICADEGYAYAEVVPGTSEDDEMHSVDIKYSISKGQKVRFERIIITGNRKTRDKVIRRELKVVEGEFFSGKDLKRSTENLNRVGYFETVEIQTKKGSADDLMILDVGVKEKPTGAFSFGAGYSSEDQLVGMVKVEQDNLFGNGQRLSASVKFGGKTNQLDVKFTEPWLFDKPIAGDVRAYKWKYEWDEYTKDSYGADVGIGFPLAMIDSYTRGWIKYSFEDADITDVDPSASLVIRDMEGNNVTSAMDFTITRNTTDRPWNTTKGSINSLSFEYAGGFLGGTNYFNKYTGRSAWYFPLPLSTVFMLQGRAGYIEQRSGGNLPVYEKFFLGGINSVRGFEFGSISPKDPATGDKIGGEKMMVFNLEFRFPLIKDQGIIGLIFYDAGNVFTADQDYTFQDIRHSAGVGVRWYSPLGPLRLEWGYNLDRKEGEPASNVEFSIGTVF
;
A
#
# COMPACT_ATOMS: atom_id res chain seq x y z
N MET A 1 -39.52 -32.91 31.92
CA MET A 1 -40.39 -31.76 32.18
C MET A 1 -39.83 -30.61 31.34
N GLU A 2 -40.35 -30.22 30.17
CA GLU A 2 -41.71 -29.75 29.75
C GLU A 2 -41.52 -28.30 29.23
N ARG A 3 -41.93 -27.93 28.00
CA ARG A 3 -43.30 -27.63 27.51
C ARG A 3 -43.96 -26.52 28.37
N SER A 4 -44.52 -25.43 27.84
CA SER A 4 -45.13 -25.09 26.53
C SER A 4 -44.63 -23.70 26.02
N SER A 5 -44.74 -23.19 24.77
CA SER A 5 -45.82 -23.07 23.76
C SER A 5 -47.07 -22.28 24.26
N VAL A 6 -47.78 -21.42 23.49
CA VAL A 6 -47.91 -21.27 22.01
C VAL A 6 -48.59 -19.92 21.60
N GLN A 7 -48.47 -19.49 20.33
CA GLN A 7 -49.27 -18.46 19.57
C GLN A 7 -49.28 -16.98 20.08
N THR A 8 -49.40 -15.87 19.31
CA THR A 8 -49.79 -15.48 17.92
C THR A 8 -51.20 -14.88 17.75
N ARG A 9 -51.34 -13.54 17.54
CA ARG A 9 -52.13 -12.88 16.45
C ARG A 9 -52.15 -11.31 16.51
N VAL A 10 -52.06 -10.70 15.31
CA VAL A 10 -52.67 -9.45 14.70
C VAL A 10 -53.37 -8.42 15.63
N ILE A 11 -53.26 -7.08 15.46
CA ILE A 11 -53.93 -6.17 14.46
C ILE A 11 -53.21 -4.79 14.34
N GLN A 12 -53.60 -4.01 13.30
CA GLN A 12 -53.28 -2.62 12.88
C GLN A 12 -53.39 -1.53 13.98
N THR A 13 -53.16 -0.21 13.81
CA THR A 13 -53.02 0.76 12.66
C THR A 13 -52.23 2.01 13.17
N GLU A 14 -51.87 3.13 12.49
CA GLU A 14 -51.88 3.70 11.12
C GLU A 14 -50.86 4.88 11.05
N ILE A 15 -50.64 5.52 9.88
CA ILE A 15 -50.45 6.99 9.72
C ILE A 15 -50.53 7.43 8.23
N HIS A 16 -51.14 8.60 7.97
CA HIS A 16 -51.28 9.29 6.67
C HIS A 16 -50.25 10.46 6.57
N ALA A 17 -49.91 11.09 5.42
CA ALA A 17 -49.99 10.77 3.98
C ALA A 17 -49.36 11.93 3.15
N HIS A 18 -48.92 11.69 1.90
CA HIS A 18 -49.31 12.55 0.75
C HIS A 18 -48.86 12.10 -0.66
N LYS A 19 -49.77 12.29 -1.64
CA LYS A 19 -49.58 12.49 -3.10
C LYS A 19 -48.77 11.46 -3.95
N PRO A 20 -49.47 10.51 -4.61
CA PRO A 20 -48.97 9.81 -5.81
C PRO A 20 -49.39 10.53 -7.10
N ASN A 21 -48.57 10.52 -8.18
CA ASN A 21 -49.02 11.09 -9.47
C ASN A 21 -48.37 10.57 -10.78
N LEU A 22 -47.71 9.40 -10.81
CA LEU A 22 -47.09 8.88 -12.04
C LEU A 22 -47.77 7.62 -12.63
N ILE A 23 -48.28 6.72 -11.78
CA ILE A 23 -48.81 5.42 -12.21
C ILE A 23 -50.11 5.55 -13.04
N ARG A 24 -50.98 6.51 -12.71
CA ARG A 24 -52.25 6.73 -13.44
C ARG A 24 -52.08 7.24 -14.87
N LEU A 25 -50.94 7.81 -15.24
CA LEU A 25 -50.69 8.30 -16.60
C LEU A 25 -50.41 7.13 -17.56
N LEU A 26 -49.64 6.13 -17.11
CA LEU A 26 -49.26 4.96 -17.91
C LEU A 26 -50.45 4.01 -18.19
N THR A 27 -51.38 3.85 -17.24
CA THR A 27 -52.58 3.02 -17.48
C THR A 27 -53.55 3.66 -18.49
N ALA A 28 -53.61 4.99 -18.56
CA ALA A 28 -54.50 5.70 -19.48
C ALA A 28 -54.07 5.55 -20.95
N VAL A 29 -52.76 5.66 -21.23
CA VAL A 29 -52.22 5.54 -22.59
C VAL A 29 -52.41 4.13 -23.16
N LEU A 30 -52.25 3.08 -22.34
CA LEU A 30 -52.39 1.69 -22.80
C LEU A 30 -53.82 1.33 -23.25
N CYS A 31 -54.84 1.95 -22.63
CA CYS A 31 -56.24 1.75 -23.02
C CYS A 31 -56.63 2.55 -24.27
N TYR A 32 -55.99 3.70 -24.56
CA TYR A 32 -56.38 4.55 -25.68
C TYR A 32 -55.89 4.02 -27.05
N VAL A 33 -54.78 3.28 -27.07
CA VAL A 33 -54.24 2.65 -28.30
C VAL A 33 -55.11 1.47 -28.79
N ASN A 34 -55.86 0.82 -27.89
CA ASN A 34 -56.70 -0.35 -28.21
C ASN A 34 -58.11 -0.01 -28.73
N LEU A 35 -58.44 1.27 -28.93
CA LEU A 35 -59.80 1.72 -29.26
C LEU A 35 -59.92 2.60 -30.53
N LEU A 36 -58.82 2.77 -31.29
CA LEU A 36 -58.78 3.52 -32.56
C LEU A 36 -58.22 2.68 -33.74
N GLY A 37 -58.27 1.35 -33.62
CA GLY A 37 -57.86 0.39 -34.64
C GLY A 37 -59.00 -0.27 -35.43
N ILE A 38 -60.24 0.23 -35.30
CA ILE A 38 -61.43 -0.28 -36.01
C ILE A 38 -61.85 0.77 -37.04
N PHE A 39 -62.24 0.33 -38.24
CA PHE A 39 -62.47 1.15 -39.45
C PHE A 39 -61.21 1.70 -40.15
N TYR A 40 -60.25 0.82 -40.41
CA TYR A 40 -59.74 0.69 -41.78
C TYR A 40 -60.04 -0.73 -42.28
N PRO A 41 -60.58 -0.92 -43.50
CA PRO A 41 -60.45 -2.21 -44.15
C PRO A 41 -58.95 -2.43 -44.39
N ALA A 42 -58.38 -3.45 -43.75
CA ALA A 42 -57.16 -4.01 -44.28
C ALA A 42 -57.53 -4.63 -45.62
N ASP A 43 -57.06 -4.05 -46.73
CA ASP A 43 -57.00 -4.74 -48.01
C ASP A 43 -56.05 -5.92 -47.84
N GLY A 44 -56.63 -7.02 -47.36
CA GLY A 44 -56.00 -8.32 -47.36
C GLY A 44 -55.79 -8.69 -48.81
N TYR A 45 -54.60 -8.39 -49.31
CA TYR A 45 -54.01 -9.07 -50.45
C TYR A 45 -53.93 -10.56 -50.09
N ALA A 46 -55.05 -11.26 -50.28
CA ALA A 46 -55.07 -12.68 -50.51
C ALA A 46 -54.18 -12.89 -51.75
N GLN A 47 -52.92 -13.29 -51.50
CA GLN A 47 -52.06 -13.77 -52.56
C GLN A 47 -52.85 -14.84 -53.30
N ASP A 48 -53.09 -14.65 -54.59
CA ASP A 48 -53.75 -15.67 -55.40
C ASP A 48 -52.78 -16.86 -55.54
N MET A 49 -52.97 -17.82 -54.63
CA MET A 49 -52.25 -19.10 -54.57
C MET A 49 -52.42 -19.87 -55.89
N GLY A 50 -53.44 -19.53 -56.68
CA GLY A 50 -53.71 -20.02 -58.01
C GLY A 50 -54.90 -20.98 -58.07
N SER A 51 -55.50 -21.06 -59.25
CA SER A 51 -56.31 -22.21 -59.65
C SER A 51 -55.44 -23.47 -59.71
N MET A 52 -55.97 -24.62 -59.28
CA MET A 52 -55.23 -25.88 -59.38
C MET A 52 -56.12 -27.08 -59.73
N ALA A 53 -55.55 -28.06 -60.45
CA ALA A 53 -56.19 -29.36 -60.69
C ALA A 53 -55.43 -30.48 -59.98
N VAL A 54 -56.16 -31.46 -59.47
CA VAL A 54 -55.61 -32.74 -59.01
C VAL A 54 -56.14 -33.83 -59.92
N VAL A 55 -55.25 -34.54 -60.61
CA VAL A 55 -55.55 -35.67 -61.50
C VAL A 55 -55.82 -36.94 -60.65
N PRO A 56 -56.69 -37.88 -61.08
CA PRO A 56 -56.89 -39.15 -60.38
C PRO A 56 -55.58 -39.87 -60.06
N PHE A 57 -55.49 -40.46 -58.86
CA PHE A 57 -54.26 -41.14 -58.45
C PHE A 57 -54.14 -42.46 -59.21
N ARG A 58 -53.00 -42.67 -59.91
CA ARG A 58 -52.72 -43.94 -60.56
C ARG A 58 -52.45 -45.02 -59.51
N ILE A 59 -53.29 -46.05 -59.45
CA ILE A 59 -53.13 -47.18 -58.54
C ILE A 59 -52.26 -48.26 -59.19
N ASN A 60 -51.10 -48.53 -58.61
CA ASN A 60 -50.21 -49.64 -58.95
C ASN A 60 -50.35 -50.73 -57.87
N ALA A 61 -51.50 -51.43 -57.89
CA ALA A 61 -51.88 -52.49 -56.95
C ALA A 61 -52.86 -53.47 -57.66
N PRO A 62 -53.25 -54.61 -57.05
CA PRO A 62 -54.27 -55.50 -57.63
C PRO A 62 -55.60 -54.78 -57.93
N GLU A 63 -56.36 -55.27 -58.91
CA GLU A 63 -57.57 -54.59 -59.44
C GLU A 63 -58.62 -54.25 -58.37
N SER A 64 -58.67 -55.02 -57.27
CA SER A 64 -59.51 -54.76 -56.10
C SER A 64 -59.32 -53.38 -55.45
N PHE A 65 -58.20 -52.70 -55.72
CA PHE A 65 -57.87 -51.38 -55.15
C PHE A 65 -58.18 -50.19 -56.07
N GLY A 66 -58.78 -50.41 -57.24
CA GLY A 66 -59.08 -49.33 -58.20
C GLY A 66 -59.92 -48.17 -57.64
N TYR A 67 -60.74 -48.44 -56.62
CA TYR A 67 -61.55 -47.42 -55.92
C TYR A 67 -60.71 -46.32 -55.24
N LEU A 68 -59.46 -46.61 -54.87
CA LEU A 68 -58.57 -45.63 -54.23
C LEU A 68 -58.21 -44.46 -55.17
N SER A 69 -58.29 -44.65 -56.50
CA SER A 69 -57.86 -43.65 -57.49
C SER A 69 -58.55 -42.29 -57.29
N TYR A 70 -59.86 -42.33 -57.05
CA TYR A 70 -60.69 -41.15 -56.82
C TYR A 70 -60.70 -40.72 -55.35
N GLN A 71 -60.66 -41.66 -54.39
CA GLN A 71 -60.62 -41.31 -52.97
C GLN A 71 -59.35 -40.51 -52.59
N LEU A 72 -58.19 -40.89 -53.13
CA LEU A 72 -56.94 -40.16 -52.93
C LEU A 72 -56.97 -38.78 -53.62
N GLN A 73 -57.64 -38.67 -54.77
CA GLN A 73 -57.87 -37.42 -55.47
C GLN A 73 -58.72 -36.47 -54.62
N ASP A 74 -59.87 -36.92 -54.12
CA ASP A 74 -60.79 -36.13 -53.29
C ASP A 74 -60.16 -35.65 -51.98
N ILE A 75 -59.41 -36.52 -51.28
CA ILE A 75 -58.69 -36.14 -50.05
C ILE A 75 -57.61 -35.09 -50.35
N MET A 76 -56.88 -35.21 -51.47
CA MET A 76 -55.89 -34.22 -51.88
C MET A 76 -56.56 -32.89 -52.28
N ILE A 77 -57.71 -32.93 -52.96
CA ILE A 77 -58.52 -31.75 -53.28
C ILE A 77 -58.97 -31.05 -51.99
N GLU A 78 -59.51 -31.79 -51.01
CA GLU A 78 -59.95 -31.19 -49.75
C GLU A 78 -58.78 -30.58 -48.97
N ASN A 79 -57.67 -31.30 -48.81
CA ASN A 79 -56.51 -30.82 -48.08
C ASN A 79 -55.87 -29.58 -48.71
N MET A 80 -55.85 -29.47 -50.04
CA MET A 80 -55.36 -28.27 -50.72
C MET A 80 -56.39 -27.12 -50.71
N GLY A 81 -57.70 -27.43 -50.74
CA GLY A 81 -58.77 -26.45 -50.54
C GLY A 81 -58.75 -25.83 -49.14
N ARG A 82 -58.55 -26.64 -48.08
CA ARG A 82 -58.34 -26.22 -46.69
C ARG A 82 -57.11 -25.29 -46.52
N LYS A 83 -56.19 -25.28 -47.49
CA LYS A 83 -55.00 -24.42 -47.53
C LYS A 83 -55.16 -23.14 -48.35
N GLY A 84 -56.33 -22.90 -48.94
CA GLY A 84 -56.67 -21.66 -49.64
C GLY A 84 -56.39 -21.66 -51.15
N TYR A 85 -56.10 -22.81 -51.77
CA TYR A 85 -55.95 -22.91 -53.22
C TYR A 85 -57.32 -23.08 -53.90
N ARG A 86 -57.51 -22.51 -55.11
CA ARG A 86 -58.76 -22.64 -55.86
C ARG A 86 -58.77 -23.96 -56.66
N VAL A 87 -58.99 -25.07 -55.96
CA VAL A 87 -58.97 -26.42 -56.56
C VAL A 87 -60.22 -26.64 -57.44
N LEU A 88 -60.03 -27.22 -58.64
CA LEU A 88 -61.13 -27.66 -59.49
C LEU A 88 -61.81 -28.93 -58.91
N PRO A 89 -63.14 -29.06 -59.01
CA PRO A 89 -63.85 -30.28 -58.59
C PRO A 89 -63.38 -31.52 -59.37
N ALA A 90 -63.31 -32.67 -58.71
CA ALA A 90 -62.82 -33.93 -59.29
C ALA A 90 -63.53 -34.28 -60.62
N GLY A 91 -64.86 -34.19 -60.67
CA GLY A 91 -65.64 -34.43 -61.90
C GLY A 91 -65.16 -33.59 -63.10
N THR A 92 -64.92 -32.29 -62.90
CA THR A 92 -64.44 -31.38 -63.95
C THR A 92 -63.05 -31.75 -64.47
N VAL A 93 -62.21 -32.37 -63.64
CA VAL A 93 -60.90 -32.91 -64.08
C VAL A 93 -61.09 -34.24 -64.82
N ASN A 94 -61.98 -35.10 -64.31
CA ASN A 94 -62.13 -36.49 -64.71
C ASN A 94 -62.96 -36.67 -65.99
N ASP A 95 -63.85 -35.73 -66.30
CA ASP A 95 -64.60 -35.67 -67.57
C ASP A 95 -63.68 -35.46 -68.79
N ASN A 96 -62.43 -34.99 -68.58
CA ASN A 96 -61.43 -34.88 -69.65
C ASN A 96 -60.71 -36.24 -69.83
N PRO A 97 -60.84 -36.92 -71.00
CA PRO A 97 -60.23 -38.23 -71.24
C PRO A 97 -58.71 -38.28 -71.06
N LEU A 98 -58.03 -37.14 -71.21
CA LEU A 98 -56.58 -37.08 -71.03
C LEU A 98 -56.17 -37.28 -69.56
N SER A 99 -56.99 -36.86 -68.59
CA SER A 99 -56.71 -37.03 -67.15
C SER A 99 -56.53 -38.49 -66.74
N LEU A 100 -57.24 -39.41 -67.41
CA LEU A 100 -57.18 -40.86 -67.18
C LEU A 100 -55.96 -41.53 -67.87
N THR A 101 -55.21 -40.78 -68.68
CA THR A 101 -54.09 -41.32 -69.50
C THR A 101 -52.73 -40.72 -69.14
N THR A 102 -52.68 -39.59 -68.42
CA THR A 102 -51.44 -38.87 -68.12
C THR A 102 -50.58 -39.58 -67.06
N GLY A 103 -49.55 -40.30 -67.51
CA GLY A 103 -48.41 -40.63 -66.67
C GLY A 103 -47.58 -39.39 -66.29
N PHE A 104 -46.60 -39.55 -65.40
CA PHE A 104 -45.80 -38.48 -64.78
C PHE A 104 -44.91 -37.61 -65.73
N GLY A 105 -45.14 -37.57 -67.04
CA GLY A 105 -44.45 -36.65 -67.96
C GLY A 105 -44.82 -35.20 -67.68
N THR A 106 -43.83 -34.29 -67.55
CA THR A 106 -44.11 -32.87 -67.27
C THR A 106 -44.95 -32.25 -68.38
N ASP A 107 -44.54 -32.43 -69.63
CA ASP A 107 -45.14 -31.73 -70.78
C ASP A 107 -46.62 -32.08 -70.96
N ALA A 108 -46.98 -33.35 -70.72
CA ALA A 108 -48.36 -33.82 -70.79
C ALA A 108 -49.24 -33.24 -69.66
N LEU A 109 -48.71 -33.16 -68.43
CA LEU A 109 -49.41 -32.53 -67.32
C LEU A 109 -49.53 -31.01 -67.52
N THR A 110 -48.47 -30.33 -67.94
CA THR A 110 -48.50 -28.90 -68.27
C THR A 110 -49.47 -28.60 -69.42
N ALA A 111 -49.57 -29.45 -70.45
CA ALA A 111 -50.57 -29.33 -71.50
C ALA A 111 -52.01 -29.52 -70.97
N LEU A 112 -52.25 -30.54 -70.13
CA LEU A 112 -53.55 -30.77 -69.50
C LEU A 112 -53.97 -29.59 -68.61
N GLY A 113 -53.03 -29.04 -67.83
CA GLY A 113 -53.25 -27.85 -67.01
C GLY A 113 -53.59 -26.60 -67.83
N LYS A 114 -52.94 -26.41 -68.99
CA LYS A 114 -53.28 -25.31 -69.92
C LYS A 114 -54.69 -25.45 -70.49
N GLN A 115 -55.17 -26.67 -70.72
CA GLN A 115 -56.55 -26.93 -71.15
C GLN A 115 -57.58 -26.66 -70.03
N MET A 116 -57.18 -26.76 -68.76
CA MET A 116 -58.05 -26.60 -67.59
C MET A 116 -58.01 -25.20 -66.94
N ASP A 117 -57.25 -24.24 -67.50
CA ASP A 117 -57.04 -22.89 -66.94
C ASP A 117 -56.61 -22.88 -65.45
N VAL A 118 -55.71 -23.82 -65.12
CA VAL A 118 -55.12 -23.94 -63.78
C VAL A 118 -53.68 -23.45 -63.76
N ARG A 119 -53.28 -22.75 -62.69
CA ARG A 119 -51.88 -22.37 -62.45
C ARG A 119 -51.03 -23.58 -62.07
N TRP A 120 -51.57 -24.48 -61.26
CA TRP A 120 -50.88 -25.67 -60.77
C TRP A 120 -51.62 -26.94 -61.19
N ILE A 121 -50.87 -27.98 -61.54
CA ILE A 121 -51.42 -29.33 -61.71
C ILE A 121 -50.65 -30.33 -60.86
N ILE A 122 -51.41 -31.15 -60.14
CA ILE A 122 -50.93 -32.23 -59.29
C ILE A 122 -51.35 -33.56 -59.92
N ALA A 123 -50.39 -34.47 -60.09
CA ALA A 123 -50.64 -35.86 -60.45
C ALA A 123 -50.03 -36.78 -59.39
N GLY A 124 -50.76 -37.82 -59.02
CA GLY A 124 -50.35 -38.76 -57.97
C GLY A 124 -50.35 -40.22 -58.43
N SER A 125 -49.62 -41.06 -57.71
CA SER A 125 -49.76 -42.51 -57.78
C SER A 125 -49.66 -43.16 -56.41
N ALA A 126 -50.37 -44.26 -56.23
CA ALA A 126 -50.28 -45.11 -55.05
C ALA A 126 -49.76 -46.49 -55.45
N THR A 127 -48.64 -46.91 -54.87
CA THR A 127 -47.98 -48.20 -55.18
C THR A 127 -47.92 -49.07 -53.95
N LEU A 128 -48.52 -50.26 -54.02
CA LEU A 128 -48.55 -51.21 -52.90
C LEU A 128 -47.24 -52.01 -52.83
N ILE A 129 -46.57 -51.95 -51.67
CA ILE A 129 -45.26 -52.57 -51.43
C ILE A 129 -45.36 -53.39 -50.13
N GLY A 130 -45.69 -54.67 -50.27
CA GLY A 130 -46.07 -55.51 -49.13
C GLY A 130 -47.42 -55.06 -48.56
N GLU A 131 -47.46 -54.75 -47.27
CA GLU A 131 -48.65 -54.21 -46.58
C GLU A 131 -48.72 -52.66 -46.62
N SER A 132 -47.64 -51.99 -47.00
CA SER A 132 -47.51 -50.53 -46.99
C SER A 132 -47.75 -49.90 -48.37
N LEU A 133 -48.23 -48.66 -48.38
CA LEU A 133 -48.56 -47.92 -49.61
C LEU A 133 -47.63 -46.72 -49.78
N SER A 134 -46.86 -46.69 -50.87
CA SER A 134 -46.11 -45.50 -51.31
C SER A 134 -47.07 -44.56 -52.02
N LEU A 135 -47.15 -43.31 -51.56
CA LEU A 135 -47.90 -42.24 -52.19
C LEU A 135 -46.91 -41.23 -52.78
N ASP A 136 -46.83 -41.21 -54.11
CA ASP A 136 -45.93 -40.38 -54.89
C ASP A 136 -46.71 -39.27 -55.59
N VAL A 137 -46.27 -38.03 -55.49
CA VAL A 137 -46.97 -36.83 -56.00
C VAL A 137 -46.01 -35.94 -56.78
N LYS A 138 -46.42 -35.56 -58.00
CA LYS A 138 -45.73 -34.60 -58.86
C LYS A 138 -46.55 -33.31 -58.98
N ILE A 139 -45.89 -32.17 -58.81
CA ILE A 139 -46.48 -30.83 -58.89
C ILE A 139 -45.81 -30.07 -60.04
N CYS A 140 -46.59 -29.49 -60.94
CA CYS A 140 -46.09 -28.68 -62.06
C CYS A 140 -46.79 -27.30 -62.06
N GLU A 141 -46.04 -26.21 -62.25
CA GLU A 141 -46.63 -24.93 -62.65
C GLU A 141 -46.91 -24.96 -64.15
N VAL A 142 -48.08 -24.50 -64.54
CA VAL A 142 -48.64 -24.65 -65.89
C VAL A 142 -48.08 -23.62 -66.87
N SER A 143 -47.44 -22.56 -66.38
CA SER A 143 -46.59 -21.67 -67.19
C SER A 143 -45.50 -22.47 -67.93
N GLY A 144 -44.87 -23.42 -67.23
CA GLY A 144 -43.63 -24.10 -67.65
C GLY A 144 -42.36 -23.37 -67.20
N GLU A 145 -42.47 -22.25 -66.48
CA GLU A 145 -41.32 -21.44 -66.03
C GLU A 145 -40.59 -22.04 -64.81
N ARG A 146 -41.28 -22.87 -64.03
CA ARG A 146 -40.73 -23.57 -62.86
C ARG A 146 -40.47 -25.04 -63.16
N LYS A 147 -39.42 -25.59 -62.54
CA LYS A 147 -39.18 -27.05 -62.52
C LYS A 147 -40.31 -27.76 -61.77
N SER A 148 -40.70 -28.94 -62.26
CA SER A 148 -41.64 -29.80 -61.53
C SER A 148 -41.04 -30.28 -60.21
N TYR A 149 -41.86 -30.28 -59.15
CA TYR A 149 -41.50 -30.82 -57.84
C TYR A 149 -42.01 -32.26 -57.73
N PHE A 150 -41.26 -33.11 -57.02
CA PHE A 150 -41.65 -34.48 -56.69
C PHE A 150 -41.61 -34.63 -55.16
N LEU A 151 -42.66 -35.20 -54.58
CA LEU A 151 -42.82 -35.45 -53.16
C LEU A 151 -43.35 -36.88 -52.98
N TYR A 152 -42.94 -37.56 -51.91
CA TYR A 152 -43.43 -38.91 -51.60
C TYR A 152 -43.71 -39.05 -50.10
N SER A 153 -44.59 -39.99 -49.75
CA SER A 153 -44.87 -40.37 -48.36
C SER A 153 -45.28 -41.84 -48.28
N MET A 154 -45.01 -42.48 -47.15
CA MET A 154 -45.38 -43.87 -46.90
C MET A 154 -46.54 -43.92 -45.90
N ALA A 155 -47.59 -44.65 -46.24
CA ALA A 155 -48.59 -45.15 -45.30
C ALA A 155 -48.19 -46.58 -44.89
N GLY A 156 -48.16 -46.88 -43.59
CA GLY A 156 -47.74 -48.20 -43.10
C GLY A 156 -48.75 -49.30 -43.42
N ASN A 157 -50.03 -48.93 -43.46
CA ASN A 157 -51.18 -49.75 -43.84
C ASN A 157 -52.25 -48.88 -44.56
N LEU A 158 -53.46 -49.41 -44.76
CA LEU A 158 -54.57 -48.69 -45.41
C LEU A 158 -55.20 -47.55 -44.56
N GLU A 159 -55.06 -47.59 -43.24
CA GLU A 159 -55.62 -46.60 -42.31
C GLU A 159 -54.74 -45.33 -42.24
N ASP A 160 -53.41 -45.49 -42.38
CA ASP A 160 -52.43 -44.40 -42.40
C ASP A 160 -52.54 -43.45 -43.60
N ILE A 161 -53.28 -43.85 -44.65
CA ILE A 161 -53.34 -43.17 -45.97
C ILE A 161 -53.65 -41.67 -45.83
N THR A 162 -54.65 -41.30 -45.02
CA THR A 162 -55.05 -39.91 -44.82
C THR A 162 -53.92 -39.08 -44.21
N SER A 163 -53.18 -39.64 -43.24
CA SER A 163 -52.04 -38.96 -42.61
C SER A 163 -50.85 -38.80 -43.57
N ALA A 164 -50.61 -39.78 -44.45
CA ALA A 164 -49.62 -39.66 -45.50
C ALA A 164 -49.99 -38.58 -46.53
N LEU A 165 -51.27 -38.49 -46.91
CA LEU A 165 -51.80 -37.43 -47.78
C LEU A 165 -51.73 -36.04 -47.15
N GLU A 166 -52.08 -35.86 -45.87
CA GLU A 166 -51.94 -34.58 -45.18
C GLU A 166 -50.48 -34.08 -45.15
N LYS A 167 -49.52 -34.99 -44.93
CA LYS A 167 -48.07 -34.69 -44.98
C LYS A 167 -47.64 -34.25 -46.39
N LEU A 168 -48.13 -34.94 -47.43
CA LEU A 168 -47.89 -34.56 -48.84
C LEU A 168 -48.49 -33.18 -49.16
N SER A 169 -49.73 -32.91 -48.75
CA SER A 169 -50.37 -31.60 -48.93
C SER A 169 -49.63 -30.48 -48.20
N ALA A 170 -49.09 -30.75 -47.00
CA ALA A 170 -48.28 -29.80 -46.26
C ALA A 170 -46.93 -29.50 -46.95
N ALA A 171 -46.26 -30.51 -47.49
CA ALA A 171 -45.02 -30.34 -48.23
C ALA A 171 -45.25 -29.63 -49.59
N ALA A 172 -46.35 -29.93 -50.28
CA ALA A 172 -46.75 -29.28 -51.53
C ALA A 172 -46.92 -27.77 -51.37
N ASP A 173 -47.66 -27.37 -50.33
CA ASP A 173 -47.92 -25.98 -49.98
C ASP A 173 -46.65 -25.17 -49.65
N ILE A 174 -45.69 -25.79 -48.94
CA ILE A 174 -44.40 -25.15 -48.64
C ILE A 174 -43.60 -24.86 -49.93
N GLN A 175 -43.63 -25.76 -50.92
CA GLN A 175 -42.94 -25.56 -52.21
C GLN A 175 -43.61 -24.49 -53.08
N MET A 176 -44.94 -24.37 -53.04
CA MET A 176 -45.69 -23.41 -53.86
C MET A 176 -45.71 -21.98 -53.26
N ALA A 177 -45.49 -21.81 -51.94
CA ALA A 177 -45.69 -20.55 -51.23
C ALA A 177 -44.43 -19.71 -50.92
N GLU A 178 -43.24 -20.04 -51.47
CA GLU A 178 -42.00 -19.22 -51.45
C GLU A 178 -41.59 -18.58 -50.08
N LYS A 179 -41.80 -19.27 -48.96
CA LYS A 179 -41.44 -18.75 -47.63
C LYS A 179 -39.92 -18.82 -47.37
N LEU A 180 -39.19 -17.80 -47.82
CA LEU A 180 -37.74 -17.64 -47.59
C LEU A 180 -37.37 -17.71 -46.10
N GLN A 181 -36.74 -18.84 -45.72
CA GLN A 181 -36.15 -19.08 -44.42
C GLN A 181 -34.62 -18.87 -44.46
N VAL A 182 -33.99 -18.89 -43.29
CA VAL A 182 -32.55 -18.96 -43.11
C VAL A 182 -32.14 -20.44 -43.13
N ASP A 183 -31.37 -20.88 -44.12
CA ASP A 183 -30.87 -22.26 -44.16
C ASP A 183 -29.81 -22.50 -43.07
N SER A 184 -28.85 -21.59 -42.99
CA SER A 184 -27.69 -21.67 -42.10
C SER A 184 -27.06 -20.29 -41.88
N VAL A 185 -26.32 -20.15 -40.77
CA VAL A 185 -25.56 -18.93 -40.43
C VAL A 185 -24.07 -19.31 -40.32
N MET A 186 -23.22 -18.56 -41.00
CA MET A 186 -21.78 -18.79 -41.11
C MET A 186 -20.99 -17.55 -40.66
N VAL A 187 -19.71 -17.75 -40.33
CA VAL A 187 -18.77 -16.66 -40.05
C VAL A 187 -17.52 -16.90 -40.91
N ARG A 188 -16.93 -15.83 -41.44
CA ARG A 188 -15.82 -15.82 -42.40
C ARG A 188 -14.87 -14.68 -42.03
N GLY A 189 -13.56 -14.91 -42.08
CA GLY A 189 -12.54 -13.88 -41.82
C GLY A 189 -12.03 -13.78 -40.37
N ASN A 190 -12.75 -14.34 -39.39
CA ASN A 190 -12.25 -14.46 -38.02
C ASN A 190 -11.02 -15.41 -37.93
N ARG A 191 -10.12 -15.13 -36.98
CA ARG A 191 -8.85 -15.86 -36.76
C ARG A 191 -8.52 -16.02 -35.28
N ARG A 192 -8.62 -14.94 -34.49
CA ARG A 192 -8.40 -14.92 -33.03
C ARG A 192 -9.71 -14.99 -32.26
N VAL A 193 -10.81 -14.46 -32.81
CA VAL A 193 -12.14 -14.52 -32.20
C VAL A 193 -12.82 -15.84 -32.60
N GLU A 194 -13.29 -16.60 -31.61
CA GLU A 194 -14.03 -17.84 -31.86
C GLU A 194 -15.36 -17.56 -32.59
N LYS A 195 -15.66 -18.39 -33.59
CA LYS A 195 -16.87 -18.29 -34.42
C LYS A 195 -18.13 -18.33 -33.57
N GLU A 196 -18.14 -19.19 -32.56
CA GLU A 196 -19.24 -19.43 -31.64
C GLU A 196 -19.52 -18.19 -30.78
N GLY A 197 -18.48 -17.43 -30.41
CA GLY A 197 -18.61 -16.15 -29.71
C GLY A 197 -19.22 -15.03 -30.58
N ILE A 198 -19.00 -15.06 -31.90
CA ILE A 198 -19.64 -14.15 -32.86
C ILE A 198 -21.11 -14.56 -33.06
N LEU A 199 -21.36 -15.86 -33.28
CA LEU A 199 -22.71 -16.41 -33.44
C LEU A 199 -23.59 -16.26 -32.19
N ALA A 200 -23.01 -16.15 -30.99
CA ALA A 200 -23.75 -15.87 -29.76
C ALA A 200 -24.36 -14.46 -29.70
N VAL A 201 -23.84 -13.51 -30.49
CA VAL A 201 -24.32 -12.13 -30.58
C VAL A 201 -25.28 -11.92 -31.76
N VAL A 202 -25.16 -12.73 -32.81
CA VAL A 202 -26.10 -12.78 -33.95
C VAL A 202 -27.45 -13.32 -33.49
N SER A 203 -28.51 -12.54 -33.61
CA SER A 203 -29.84 -12.96 -33.16
C SER A 203 -30.53 -13.90 -34.14
N VAL A 204 -30.27 -13.81 -35.46
CA VAL A 204 -30.83 -14.68 -36.51
C VAL A 204 -30.36 -16.13 -36.37
N LYS A 205 -31.27 -17.10 -36.57
CA LYS A 205 -30.98 -18.54 -36.45
C LYS A 205 -31.46 -19.37 -37.66
N PRO A 206 -30.84 -20.53 -37.94
CA PRO A 206 -31.32 -21.48 -38.93
C PRO A 206 -32.78 -21.90 -38.69
N GLY A 207 -33.56 -22.01 -39.77
CA GLY A 207 -35.00 -22.33 -39.76
C GLY A 207 -35.94 -21.15 -39.47
N GLU A 208 -35.42 -19.99 -39.04
CA GLU A 208 -36.24 -18.79 -38.87
C GLU A 208 -36.54 -18.10 -40.22
N ARG A 209 -37.59 -17.26 -40.26
CA ARG A 209 -37.87 -16.40 -41.41
C ARG A 209 -36.77 -15.35 -41.58
N LEU A 210 -36.32 -15.13 -42.81
CA LEU A 210 -35.34 -14.09 -43.13
C LEU A 210 -35.92 -12.68 -42.92
N ASP A 211 -35.23 -11.85 -42.13
CA ASP A 211 -35.59 -10.44 -41.86
C ASP A 211 -34.35 -9.54 -41.94
N TYR A 212 -34.30 -8.67 -42.96
CA TYR A 212 -33.20 -7.73 -43.18
C TYR A 212 -33.08 -6.66 -42.08
N ALA A 213 -34.18 -6.29 -41.41
CA ALA A 213 -34.15 -5.35 -40.28
C ALA A 213 -33.65 -6.00 -38.98
N ARG A 214 -33.50 -7.33 -38.95
CA ARG A 214 -32.79 -8.07 -37.91
C ARG A 214 -31.31 -8.26 -38.27
N LEU A 215 -31.00 -8.53 -39.53
CA LEU A 215 -29.62 -8.56 -40.02
C LEU A 215 -28.87 -7.23 -39.79
N ASP A 216 -29.49 -6.07 -40.05
CA ASP A 216 -28.89 -4.77 -39.74
C ASP A 216 -28.59 -4.57 -38.23
N ARG A 217 -29.40 -5.16 -37.35
CA ARG A 217 -29.11 -5.17 -35.90
C ARG A 217 -27.98 -6.12 -35.56
N ASP A 218 -28.00 -7.34 -36.08
CA ASP A 218 -26.94 -8.33 -35.87
C ASP A 218 -25.57 -7.81 -36.35
N LEU A 219 -25.50 -7.10 -37.48
CA LEU A 219 -24.29 -6.41 -37.95
C LEU A 219 -23.80 -5.38 -36.92
N LYS A 220 -24.70 -4.54 -36.42
CA LYS A 220 -24.38 -3.50 -35.43
C LYS A 220 -23.97 -4.09 -34.09
N ASP A 221 -24.55 -5.22 -33.68
CA ASP A 221 -24.24 -5.89 -32.42
C ASP A 221 -22.92 -6.67 -32.50
N VAL A 222 -22.59 -7.29 -33.63
CA VAL A 222 -21.24 -7.84 -33.89
C VAL A 222 -20.18 -6.73 -33.96
N TYR A 223 -20.48 -5.57 -34.58
CA TYR A 223 -19.55 -4.43 -34.59
C TYR A 223 -19.33 -3.85 -33.17
N LYS A 224 -20.37 -3.81 -32.33
CA LYS A 224 -20.27 -3.41 -30.91
C LYS A 224 -19.40 -4.34 -30.05
N MET A 225 -19.09 -5.57 -30.49
CA MET A 225 -18.08 -6.41 -29.82
C MET A 225 -16.71 -5.74 -29.80
N GLY A 226 -16.45 -4.79 -30.71
CA GLY A 226 -15.27 -3.93 -30.70
C GLY A 226 -13.99 -4.60 -31.21
N TYR A 227 -14.04 -5.87 -31.59
CA TYR A 227 -12.90 -6.68 -32.05
C TYR A 227 -12.55 -6.51 -33.53
N PHE A 228 -13.40 -5.84 -34.31
CA PHE A 228 -13.33 -5.83 -35.78
C PHE A 228 -13.12 -4.42 -36.35
N THR A 229 -12.36 -4.30 -37.45
CA THR A 229 -12.23 -3.06 -38.25
C THR A 229 -13.44 -2.88 -39.16
N ASP A 230 -13.92 -3.97 -39.74
CA ASP A 230 -15.07 -4.02 -40.64
C ASP A 230 -15.92 -5.28 -40.37
N VAL A 231 -17.24 -5.16 -40.55
CA VAL A 231 -18.23 -6.22 -40.35
C VAL A 231 -19.28 -6.10 -41.44
N ARG A 232 -19.42 -7.16 -42.26
CA ARG A 232 -20.36 -7.23 -43.38
C ARG A 232 -21.24 -8.48 -43.24
N LEU A 233 -22.43 -8.42 -43.84
CA LEU A 233 -23.33 -9.56 -43.99
C LEU A 233 -23.52 -9.86 -45.47
N GLU A 234 -23.13 -11.06 -45.87
CA GLU A 234 -23.33 -11.60 -47.22
C GLU A 234 -24.47 -12.63 -47.19
N THR A 235 -25.28 -12.71 -48.24
CA THR A 235 -26.35 -13.71 -48.35
C THR A 235 -26.24 -14.51 -49.65
N GLU A 236 -26.19 -15.83 -49.52
CA GLU A 236 -26.05 -16.79 -50.62
C GLU A 236 -27.30 -17.71 -50.67
N ASP A 237 -27.60 -18.34 -51.81
CA ASP A 237 -28.73 -19.29 -51.92
C ASP A 237 -28.34 -20.70 -51.47
N GLY A 238 -29.13 -21.28 -50.57
CA GLY A 238 -28.94 -22.62 -50.02
C GLY A 238 -30.16 -23.54 -50.19
N PRO A 239 -30.04 -24.84 -49.85
CA PRO A 239 -31.05 -25.85 -50.22
C PRO A 239 -32.45 -25.68 -49.58
N ARG A 240 -32.56 -24.87 -48.52
CA ARG A 240 -33.81 -24.63 -47.76
C ARG A 240 -34.14 -23.15 -47.58
N GLY A 241 -33.37 -22.24 -48.18
CA GLY A 241 -33.45 -20.80 -47.89
C GLY A 241 -32.12 -20.09 -48.11
N LYS A 242 -31.97 -18.86 -47.58
CA LYS A 242 -30.71 -18.11 -47.69
C LYS A 242 -29.70 -18.55 -46.63
N ILE A 243 -28.43 -18.65 -47.02
CA ILE A 243 -27.28 -18.77 -46.12
C ILE A 243 -26.83 -17.35 -45.76
N VAL A 244 -26.67 -17.06 -44.47
CA VAL A 244 -26.20 -15.75 -43.98
C VAL A 244 -24.74 -15.89 -43.53
N THR A 245 -23.82 -15.18 -44.17
CA THR A 245 -22.40 -15.18 -43.78
C THR A 245 -22.02 -13.85 -43.14
N VAL A 246 -21.57 -13.89 -41.89
CA VAL A 246 -20.92 -12.76 -41.22
C VAL A 246 -19.45 -12.71 -41.65
N VAL A 247 -19.08 -11.73 -42.45
CA VAL A 247 -17.69 -11.48 -42.83
C VAL A 247 -17.11 -10.44 -41.90
N VAL A 248 -16.04 -10.78 -41.19
CA VAL A 248 -15.36 -9.88 -40.25
C VAL A 248 -13.90 -9.70 -40.61
N GLU A 249 -13.39 -8.48 -40.46
CA GLU A 249 -11.96 -8.19 -40.46
C GLU A 249 -11.53 -7.87 -39.01
N GLU A 250 -10.63 -8.66 -38.45
CA GLU A 250 -10.17 -8.46 -37.07
C GLU A 250 -9.23 -7.27 -36.93
N LYS A 251 -9.40 -6.48 -35.87
CA LYS A 251 -8.41 -5.47 -35.48
C LYS A 251 -7.06 -6.11 -35.16
N PRO A 252 -5.93 -5.44 -35.48
CA PRO A 252 -4.62 -5.93 -35.09
C PRO A 252 -4.47 -5.94 -33.57
N SER A 253 -3.60 -6.82 -33.06
CA SER A 253 -3.19 -6.82 -31.65
C SER A 253 -1.85 -6.11 -31.43
N VAL A 254 -1.68 -5.48 -30.27
CA VAL A 254 -0.48 -4.72 -29.90
C VAL A 254 0.61 -5.67 -29.41
N ALA A 255 1.41 -6.24 -30.32
CA ALA A 255 2.41 -7.26 -29.97
C ALA A 255 3.54 -6.73 -29.08
N LYS A 256 3.96 -5.47 -29.31
CA LYS A 256 5.04 -4.82 -28.55
C LYS A 256 4.72 -3.35 -28.30
N ILE A 257 4.98 -2.92 -27.06
CA ILE A 257 4.99 -1.51 -26.66
C ILE A 257 6.46 -1.08 -26.47
N GLU A 258 6.83 0.04 -27.07
CA GLU A 258 8.19 0.59 -27.06
C GLU A 258 8.14 2.07 -26.63
N PHE A 259 9.04 2.47 -25.74
CA PHE A 259 9.15 3.86 -25.26
C PHE A 259 10.53 4.39 -25.68
N LYS A 260 10.58 5.63 -26.14
CA LYS A 260 11.79 6.30 -26.61
C LYS A 260 11.86 7.71 -26.04
N GLY A 261 13.03 8.09 -25.54
CA GLY A 261 13.27 9.41 -24.96
C GLY A 261 13.05 9.50 -23.44
N ASN A 262 12.46 8.49 -22.81
CA ASN A 262 12.37 8.43 -21.35
C ASN A 262 13.75 8.19 -20.71
N LYS A 263 14.28 9.20 -20.01
CA LYS A 263 15.54 9.19 -19.27
C LYS A 263 15.37 9.61 -17.80
N LYS A 264 14.24 10.23 -17.45
CA LYS A 264 13.89 10.68 -16.08
C LYS A 264 12.85 9.78 -15.41
N ILE A 265 12.18 8.90 -16.16
CA ILE A 265 11.22 7.91 -15.65
C ILE A 265 11.52 6.52 -16.25
N ASP A 266 11.59 5.52 -15.38
CA ASP A 266 11.83 4.13 -15.76
C ASP A 266 10.69 3.56 -16.61
N LYS A 267 11.06 2.69 -17.55
CA LYS A 267 10.12 2.13 -18.53
C LYS A 267 8.98 1.37 -17.85
N GLU A 268 9.28 0.67 -16.76
CA GLU A 268 8.37 -0.16 -15.99
C GLU A 268 7.30 0.67 -15.28
N ASP A 269 7.61 1.90 -14.86
CA ASP A 269 6.62 2.84 -14.32
C ASP A 269 5.67 3.32 -15.41
N ILE A 270 6.21 3.77 -16.55
CA ILE A 270 5.40 4.25 -17.69
C ILE A 270 4.48 3.12 -18.19
N GLN A 271 5.00 1.89 -18.28
CA GLN A 271 4.27 0.71 -18.73
C GLN A 271 3.04 0.38 -17.85
N LYS A 272 3.11 0.58 -16.52
CA LYS A 272 1.96 0.39 -15.61
C LYS A 272 0.82 1.36 -15.96
N GLU A 273 1.16 2.65 -16.10
CA GLU A 273 0.18 3.71 -16.35
C GLU A 273 -0.41 3.71 -17.77
N THR A 274 0.23 3.01 -18.73
CA THR A 274 -0.34 2.94 -20.09
C THR A 274 -1.69 2.24 -20.17
N GLY A 275 -2.04 1.36 -19.24
CA GLY A 275 -3.29 0.57 -19.27
C GLY A 275 -3.40 -0.47 -20.42
N ILE A 276 -2.52 -0.39 -21.42
CA ILE A 276 -2.48 -1.30 -22.58
C ILE A 276 -1.49 -2.43 -22.28
N LYS A 277 -1.91 -3.67 -22.56
CA LYS A 277 -1.09 -4.87 -22.36
C LYS A 277 -0.58 -5.39 -23.71
N PRO A 278 0.63 -5.97 -23.78
CA PRO A 278 1.02 -6.77 -24.95
C PRO A 278 -0.05 -7.81 -25.31
N TYR A 279 -0.25 -8.00 -26.61
CA TYR A 279 -1.29 -8.86 -27.21
C TYR A 279 -2.75 -8.42 -26.98
N SER A 280 -3.02 -7.25 -26.38
CA SER A 280 -4.38 -6.70 -26.40
C SER A 280 -4.77 -6.26 -27.82
N ILE A 281 -6.07 -6.26 -28.11
CA ILE A 281 -6.61 -5.69 -29.35
C ILE A 281 -6.32 -4.18 -29.39
N LEU A 282 -6.06 -3.63 -30.59
CA LEU A 282 -5.80 -2.20 -30.79
C LEU A 282 -7.07 -1.36 -30.57
N ASP A 283 -7.02 -0.42 -29.62
CA ASP A 283 -7.97 0.67 -29.51
C ASP A 283 -7.23 2.02 -29.46
N GLU A 284 -7.45 2.85 -30.48
CA GLU A 284 -6.88 4.20 -30.54
C GLU A 284 -7.38 5.12 -29.42
N ASN A 285 -8.60 4.92 -28.92
CA ASN A 285 -9.15 5.74 -27.84
C ASN A 285 -8.40 5.44 -26.54
N GLU A 286 -8.06 4.17 -26.30
CA GLU A 286 -7.25 3.77 -25.15
C GLU A 286 -5.77 4.15 -25.32
N ILE A 287 -5.23 4.22 -26.55
CA ILE A 287 -3.93 4.86 -26.81
C ILE A 287 -3.97 6.36 -26.48
N LYS A 288 -5.02 7.08 -26.90
CA LYS A 288 -5.18 8.53 -26.59
C LYS A 288 -5.30 8.76 -25.08
N ARG A 289 -6.02 7.90 -24.35
CA ARG A 289 -6.07 7.91 -22.87
C ARG A 289 -4.72 7.55 -22.24
N SER A 290 -4.00 6.58 -22.79
CA SER A 290 -2.65 6.23 -22.37
C SER A 290 -1.69 7.42 -22.50
N VAL A 291 -1.76 8.19 -23.59
CA VAL A 291 -0.97 9.43 -23.74
C VAL A 291 -1.23 10.42 -22.61
N GLU A 292 -2.49 10.66 -22.24
CA GLU A 292 -2.79 11.56 -21.11
C GLU A 292 -2.37 10.97 -19.75
N ARG A 293 -2.54 9.66 -19.50
CA ARG A 293 -2.01 9.01 -18.28
C ARG A 293 -0.49 9.10 -18.17
N ILE A 294 0.23 8.95 -19.28
CA ILE A 294 1.68 9.16 -19.33
C ILE A 294 2.01 10.63 -19.03
N LYS A 295 1.30 11.60 -19.62
CA LYS A 295 1.47 13.03 -19.28
C LYS A 295 1.19 13.30 -17.81
N ASP A 296 0.19 12.67 -17.20
CA ASP A 296 -0.13 12.82 -15.78
C ASP A 296 0.93 12.18 -14.86
N LEU A 297 1.53 11.05 -15.24
CA LEU A 297 2.70 10.50 -14.56
C LEU A 297 3.89 11.46 -14.62
N TYR A 298 4.15 12.09 -15.77
CA TYR A 298 5.20 13.11 -15.91
C TYR A 298 4.89 14.38 -15.11
N ARG A 299 3.65 14.90 -15.15
CA ARG A 299 3.18 16.02 -14.31
C ARG A 299 3.35 15.73 -12.82
N GLN A 300 3.04 14.51 -12.36
CA GLN A 300 3.27 14.08 -10.97
C GLN A 300 4.75 14.07 -10.57
N LYS A 301 5.67 13.73 -11.47
CA LYS A 301 7.12 13.85 -11.25
C LYS A 301 7.70 15.25 -11.60
N ALA A 302 6.81 16.26 -11.70
CA ALA A 302 7.06 17.69 -11.99
C ALA A 302 7.49 18.07 -13.42
N TYR A 303 7.34 17.18 -14.40
CA TYR A 303 7.62 17.42 -15.82
C TYR A 303 6.35 17.88 -16.57
N TYR A 304 5.84 19.07 -16.23
CA TYR A 304 4.63 19.64 -16.84
C TYR A 304 4.78 19.94 -18.34
N ASN A 305 6.02 20.06 -18.82
CA ASN A 305 6.37 20.27 -20.23
C ASN A 305 6.58 18.95 -21.01
N ALA A 306 6.27 17.77 -20.45
CA ALA A 306 6.47 16.51 -21.15
C ALA A 306 5.54 16.37 -22.37
N GLU A 307 6.12 16.23 -23.55
CA GLU A 307 5.41 16.06 -24.82
C GLU A 307 5.50 14.59 -25.26
N ILE A 308 4.36 13.93 -25.48
CA ILE A 308 4.28 12.51 -25.83
C ILE A 308 3.49 12.34 -27.13
N VAL A 309 4.12 11.69 -28.10
CA VAL A 309 3.56 11.36 -29.42
C VAL A 309 3.63 9.85 -29.62
N TYR A 310 2.56 9.23 -30.11
CA TYR A 310 2.54 7.80 -30.44
C TYR A 310 2.70 7.55 -31.94
N SER A 311 3.17 6.37 -32.28
CA SER A 311 3.29 5.88 -33.66
C SER A 311 2.96 4.38 -33.69
N LEU A 312 2.34 3.95 -34.79
CA LEU A 312 1.95 2.56 -35.03
C LEU A 312 2.72 2.03 -36.24
N GLU A 313 3.38 0.90 -36.06
CA GLU A 313 4.17 0.20 -37.08
C GLU A 313 3.53 -1.18 -37.29
N THR A 314 2.93 -1.42 -38.46
CA THR A 314 2.29 -2.70 -38.80
C THR A 314 3.34 -3.78 -39.05
N ILE A 315 3.07 -4.97 -38.52
CA ILE A 315 3.96 -6.15 -38.58
C ILE A 315 3.15 -7.39 -38.98
N PRO A 316 3.81 -8.52 -39.36
CA PRO A 316 3.12 -9.74 -39.77
C PRO A 316 2.10 -10.26 -38.74
N ASN A 317 1.22 -11.17 -39.19
CA ASN A 317 0.16 -11.79 -38.37
C ASN A 317 -0.96 -10.85 -37.88
N ASN A 318 -1.22 -9.74 -38.58
CA ASN A 318 -2.21 -8.73 -38.17
C ASN A 318 -1.93 -8.22 -36.75
N GLU A 319 -0.75 -7.63 -36.59
CA GLU A 319 -0.23 -7.07 -35.35
C GLU A 319 0.37 -5.69 -35.58
N VAL A 320 0.45 -4.90 -34.52
CA VAL A 320 1.11 -3.59 -34.51
C VAL A 320 2.12 -3.49 -33.37
N LYS A 321 3.22 -2.80 -33.66
CA LYS A 321 4.14 -2.28 -32.65
C LYS A 321 3.76 -0.83 -32.35
N LEU A 322 3.47 -0.56 -31.08
CA LEU A 322 3.12 0.76 -30.56
C LEU A 322 4.37 1.43 -29.99
N THR A 323 4.81 2.53 -30.58
CA THR A 323 5.99 3.28 -30.12
C THR A 323 5.60 4.66 -29.62
N TYR A 324 5.80 4.91 -28.32
CA TYR A 324 5.69 6.24 -27.70
C TYR A 324 7.04 6.95 -27.77
N GLN A 325 7.07 8.11 -28.43
CA GLN A 325 8.17 9.06 -28.36
C GLN A 325 7.84 10.09 -27.28
N ILE A 326 8.78 10.31 -26.36
CA ILE A 326 8.60 11.11 -25.15
C ILE A 326 9.72 12.16 -25.08
N THR A 327 9.35 13.43 -25.17
CA THR A 327 10.24 14.58 -24.93
C THR A 327 9.95 15.09 -23.52
N GLU A 328 10.73 14.63 -22.55
CA GLU A 328 10.45 14.85 -21.11
C GLU A 328 10.55 16.31 -20.69
N ASN A 329 11.43 17.08 -21.33
CA ASN A 329 11.79 18.46 -20.99
C ASN A 329 12.27 18.60 -19.52
N GLU A 330 12.49 19.84 -19.06
CA GLU A 330 12.98 20.10 -17.69
C GLU A 330 11.86 20.25 -16.66
N LYS A 331 12.20 19.99 -15.38
CA LYS A 331 11.25 20.11 -14.26
C LYS A 331 10.73 21.55 -14.14
N VAL A 332 9.42 21.66 -13.92
CA VAL A 332 8.74 22.93 -13.66
C VAL A 332 8.60 23.13 -12.15
N TYR A 333 9.03 24.30 -11.68
CA TYR A 333 9.06 24.65 -10.27
C TYR A 333 7.99 25.69 -9.91
N ILE A 334 7.60 25.71 -8.63
CA ILE A 334 6.80 26.75 -7.99
C ILE A 334 7.64 28.03 -7.89
N ARG A 335 7.19 29.09 -8.57
CA ARG A 335 7.80 30.43 -8.56
C ARG A 335 7.24 31.29 -7.42
N ASP A 336 5.94 31.21 -7.17
CA ASP A 336 5.23 32.02 -6.17
C ASP A 336 4.18 31.18 -5.43
N ILE A 337 4.10 31.39 -4.12
CA ILE A 337 2.98 31.02 -3.27
C ILE A 337 2.43 32.31 -2.67
N SER A 338 1.19 32.65 -2.97
CA SER A 338 0.50 33.84 -2.47
C SER A 338 -0.76 33.48 -1.70
N PHE A 339 -1.10 34.35 -0.75
CA PHE A 339 -2.30 34.24 0.08
C PHE A 339 -3.17 35.47 -0.17
N GLU A 340 -4.49 35.32 -0.06
CA GLU A 340 -5.47 36.38 -0.26
C GLU A 340 -6.47 36.39 0.90
N GLY A 341 -6.74 37.57 1.45
CA GLY A 341 -7.63 37.74 2.61
C GLY A 341 -6.99 37.51 3.98
N ASN A 342 -5.70 37.13 4.04
CA ASN A 342 -4.96 37.11 5.30
C ASN A 342 -4.50 38.53 5.72
N VAL A 343 -4.84 38.95 6.93
CA VAL A 343 -4.56 40.29 7.48
C VAL A 343 -3.94 40.17 8.87
N ALA A 344 -4.52 39.34 9.74
CA ALA A 344 -4.05 39.10 11.09
C ALA A 344 -2.83 38.17 11.15
N VAL A 345 -2.71 37.21 10.22
CA VAL A 345 -1.52 36.34 10.11
C VAL A 345 -0.71 36.67 8.86
N SER A 346 0.60 36.85 9.02
CA SER A 346 1.46 37.29 7.93
C SER A 346 1.71 36.19 6.88
N THR A 347 1.77 36.57 5.60
CA THR A 347 2.09 35.69 4.47
C THR A 347 3.38 34.89 4.69
N LYS A 348 4.38 35.50 5.35
CA LYS A 348 5.68 34.89 5.71
C LYS A 348 5.58 33.85 6.83
N GLU A 349 4.56 33.95 7.68
CA GLU A 349 4.26 32.99 8.75
C GLU A 349 3.47 31.81 8.19
N LEU A 350 2.47 32.07 7.33
CA LEU A 350 1.75 31.03 6.60
C LEU A 350 2.71 30.16 5.76
N LYS A 351 3.64 30.77 5.00
CA LYS A 351 4.69 30.04 4.25
C LYS A 351 5.60 29.16 5.13
N LYS A 352 5.74 29.43 6.45
CA LYS A 352 6.53 28.58 7.37
C LYS A 352 5.76 27.37 7.90
N LEU A 353 4.43 27.38 7.83
CA LEU A 353 3.57 26.26 8.23
C LEU A 353 3.47 25.21 7.12
N MET A 354 3.67 25.63 5.87
CA MET A 354 3.67 24.75 4.70
C MET A 354 4.96 23.91 4.63
N LYS A 355 4.82 22.66 4.19
CA LYS A 355 5.93 21.84 3.68
C LYS A 355 6.23 22.16 2.21
N THR A 356 5.23 22.63 1.47
CA THR A 356 5.33 23.10 0.09
C THR A 356 6.02 24.46 0.08
N SER A 357 6.94 24.65 -0.86
CA SER A 357 7.86 25.80 -0.88
C SER A 357 8.11 26.26 -2.32
N GLU A 358 8.54 27.51 -2.44
CA GLU A 358 8.99 28.12 -3.70
C GLU A 358 10.40 27.62 -4.07
N LYS A 359 10.80 27.82 -5.33
CA LYS A 359 12.14 27.47 -5.81
C LYS A 359 13.23 28.25 -5.06
N GLY A 360 14.02 27.54 -4.25
CA GLY A 360 15.19 28.06 -3.56
C GLY A 360 16.50 27.83 -4.34
N PHE A 361 17.60 28.35 -3.79
CA PHE A 361 18.94 28.24 -4.38
C PHE A 361 19.42 26.79 -4.55
N PHE A 362 18.99 25.89 -3.67
CA PHE A 362 19.34 24.46 -3.67
C PHE A 362 18.24 23.53 -4.22
N SER A 363 17.23 24.04 -4.94
CA SER A 363 16.17 23.22 -5.56
C SER A 363 16.62 22.34 -6.74
N TRP A 364 17.93 22.31 -7.02
CA TRP A 364 18.57 21.33 -7.91
C TRP A 364 19.08 20.09 -7.15
N LEU A 365 19.28 20.20 -5.82
CA LEU A 365 19.76 19.15 -4.91
C LEU A 365 18.65 18.66 -3.96
N THR A 366 17.50 19.35 -3.91
CA THR A 366 16.38 19.09 -3.00
C THR A 366 15.06 19.21 -3.73
N ASP A 367 14.03 18.49 -3.27
CA ASP A 367 12.65 18.58 -3.81
C ASP A 367 11.90 19.87 -3.41
N SER A 368 12.61 20.90 -2.96
CA SER A 368 12.04 22.23 -2.73
C SER A 368 11.63 22.88 -4.06
N GLY A 369 10.54 23.64 -4.06
CA GLY A 369 9.98 24.19 -5.31
C GLY A 369 9.25 23.18 -6.20
N LEU A 370 9.18 21.87 -5.86
CA LEU A 370 8.37 20.91 -6.63
C LEU A 370 6.94 20.83 -6.07
N LEU A 371 5.95 20.80 -6.96
CA LEU A 371 4.53 20.70 -6.59
C LEU A 371 4.08 19.24 -6.40
N ASP A 372 3.84 18.87 -5.14
CA ASP A 372 3.02 17.72 -4.76
C ASP A 372 1.65 18.24 -4.28
N LYS A 373 0.56 17.79 -4.92
CA LYS A 373 -0.81 18.21 -4.58
C LYS A 373 -1.25 17.73 -3.20
N LYS A 374 -0.92 16.50 -2.80
CA LYS A 374 -1.29 15.93 -1.48
C LYS A 374 -0.57 16.66 -0.35
N LYS A 375 0.68 17.07 -0.61
CA LYS A 375 1.47 17.92 0.28
C LYS A 375 0.84 19.31 0.44
N LEU A 376 0.37 19.91 -0.65
CA LEU A 376 -0.34 21.19 -0.65
C LEU A 376 -1.72 21.13 0.05
N GLU A 377 -2.49 20.06 -0.19
CA GLU A 377 -3.76 19.77 0.50
C GLU A 377 -3.53 19.62 2.02
N PHE A 378 -2.48 18.91 2.42
CA PHE A 378 -2.07 18.81 3.82
C PHE A 378 -1.68 20.18 4.41
N ASP A 379 -0.99 21.02 3.64
CA ASP A 379 -0.59 22.36 4.06
C ASP A 379 -1.78 23.32 4.25
N VAL A 380 -2.80 23.25 3.38
CA VAL A 380 -4.08 23.96 3.55
C VAL A 380 -4.74 23.60 4.88
N ASN A 381 -4.81 22.30 5.19
CA ASN A 381 -5.36 21.82 6.46
C ASN A 381 -4.54 22.29 7.67
N ASN A 382 -3.20 22.34 7.57
CA ASN A 382 -2.34 22.90 8.62
C ASN A 382 -2.59 24.39 8.86
N ILE A 383 -2.84 25.16 7.80
CA ILE A 383 -3.15 26.59 7.91
C ILE A 383 -4.52 26.80 8.57
N ALA A 384 -5.55 26.06 8.15
CA ALA A 384 -6.87 26.10 8.78
C ALA A 384 -6.81 25.74 10.28
N ALA A 385 -6.03 24.70 10.62
CA ALA A 385 -5.75 24.32 12.00
C ALA A 385 -4.97 25.40 12.77
N TYR A 386 -4.03 26.11 12.14
CA TYR A 386 -3.30 27.21 12.77
C TYR A 386 -4.21 28.37 13.16
N TYR A 387 -5.09 28.79 12.26
CA TYR A 387 -6.11 29.81 12.55
C TYR A 387 -7.04 29.37 13.70
N ASN A 388 -7.54 28.13 13.66
CA ASN A 388 -8.33 27.53 14.74
C ASN A 388 -7.60 27.47 16.10
N ASN A 389 -6.27 27.34 16.08
CA ASN A 389 -5.41 27.34 17.29
C ASN A 389 -5.02 28.75 17.75
N LYS A 390 -5.41 29.80 17.00
CA LYS A 390 -5.17 31.22 17.27
C LYS A 390 -6.45 31.99 17.60
N GLY A 391 -7.57 31.31 17.82
CA GLY A 391 -8.86 31.91 18.14
C GLY A 391 -9.74 32.22 16.92
N PHE A 392 -9.27 32.00 15.70
CA PHE A 392 -10.06 32.23 14.49
C PHE A 392 -10.89 31.00 14.16
N ILE A 393 -12.00 30.83 14.90
CA ILE A 393 -12.84 29.62 14.86
C ILE A 393 -13.57 29.51 13.51
N LYS A 394 -14.06 30.64 13.00
CA LYS A 394 -14.78 30.76 11.72
C LYS A 394 -13.84 30.92 10.51
N ALA A 395 -12.55 30.62 10.67
CA ALA A 395 -11.58 30.71 9.59
C ALA A 395 -11.81 29.64 8.52
N VAL A 396 -11.91 30.07 7.26
CA VAL A 396 -12.03 29.20 6.09
C VAL A 396 -10.81 29.40 5.19
N VAL A 397 -10.11 28.31 4.89
CA VAL A 397 -9.05 28.27 3.86
C VAL A 397 -9.64 27.55 2.66
N GLY A 398 -9.73 28.24 1.52
CA GLY A 398 -10.30 27.69 0.29
C GLY A 398 -9.30 26.87 -0.52
N GLU A 399 -9.78 26.27 -1.62
CA GLU A 399 -8.96 25.46 -2.51
C GLU A 399 -7.85 26.30 -3.19
N PRO A 400 -6.59 25.79 -3.26
CA PRO A 400 -5.51 26.49 -3.93
C PRO A 400 -5.72 26.63 -5.44
N ALA A 401 -5.78 27.87 -5.93
CA ALA A 401 -5.74 28.14 -7.35
C ALA A 401 -4.30 27.96 -7.87
N ILE A 402 -4.07 26.87 -8.62
CA ILE A 402 -2.78 26.52 -9.21
C ILE A 402 -2.75 26.98 -10.67
N THR A 403 -1.95 28.00 -10.96
CA THR A 403 -1.73 28.53 -12.31
C THR A 403 -0.38 28.06 -12.85
N TYR A 404 -0.33 27.66 -14.13
CA TYR A 404 0.90 27.23 -14.80
C TYR A 404 1.16 28.07 -16.05
N GLU A 405 2.37 28.60 -16.17
CA GLU A 405 2.85 29.36 -17.33
C GLU A 405 4.11 28.68 -17.89
N LYS A 406 4.11 28.29 -19.18
CA LYS A 406 5.17 27.45 -19.80
C LYS A 406 6.60 27.99 -19.58
N GLU A 407 6.76 29.31 -19.52
CA GLU A 407 8.04 30.00 -19.33
C GLU A 407 8.30 30.50 -17.89
N LYS A 408 7.25 30.69 -17.07
CA LYS A 408 7.38 31.31 -15.73
C LYS A 408 7.20 30.35 -14.55
N GLY A 409 6.85 29.10 -14.82
CA GLY A 409 6.65 28.07 -13.80
C GLY A 409 5.23 28.02 -13.24
N ILE A 410 5.12 27.55 -12.00
CA ILE A 410 3.83 27.40 -11.29
C ILE A 410 3.67 28.55 -10.29
N ALA A 411 2.47 29.12 -10.21
CA ALA A 411 2.05 30.03 -9.14
C ALA A 411 0.86 29.41 -8.39
N ILE A 412 0.84 29.54 -7.06
CA ILE A 412 -0.19 28.97 -6.19
C ILE A 412 -0.81 30.10 -5.38
N LYS A 413 -2.11 30.35 -5.53
CA LYS A 413 -2.85 31.36 -4.75
C LYS A 413 -3.85 30.67 -3.82
N ILE A 414 -3.74 30.90 -2.52
CA ILE A 414 -4.59 30.27 -1.50
C ILE A 414 -5.51 31.33 -0.87
N PRO A 415 -6.82 31.30 -1.13
CA PRO A 415 -7.77 32.24 -0.54
C PRO A 415 -8.08 31.86 0.91
N ILE A 416 -8.14 32.87 1.79
CA ILE A 416 -8.40 32.74 3.22
C ILE A 416 -9.47 33.76 3.62
N GLN A 417 -10.44 33.31 4.41
CA GLN A 417 -11.34 34.19 5.17
C GLN A 417 -11.01 33.96 6.65
N GLU A 418 -10.31 34.90 7.30
CA GLU A 418 -9.83 34.71 8.67
C GLU A 418 -10.97 34.72 9.70
N GLY A 419 -11.98 35.57 9.51
CA GLY A 419 -13.02 35.82 10.51
C GLY A 419 -12.50 36.57 11.74
N ASN A 420 -13.32 36.65 12.78
CA ASN A 420 -12.95 37.30 14.04
C ASN A 420 -12.13 36.36 14.94
N GLN A 421 -11.30 36.94 15.80
CA GLN A 421 -10.51 36.22 16.81
C GLN A 421 -11.29 36.16 18.13
N TYR A 422 -11.56 34.94 18.61
CA TYR A 422 -12.33 34.72 19.83
C TYR A 422 -11.44 34.52 21.06
N SER A 423 -11.79 35.23 22.13
CA SER A 423 -11.22 35.08 23.47
C SER A 423 -11.80 33.85 24.20
N VAL A 424 -11.10 33.33 25.22
CA VAL A 424 -11.69 32.36 26.16
C VAL A 424 -12.31 33.14 27.32
N ARG A 425 -13.60 32.93 27.60
CA ARG A 425 -14.35 33.65 28.65
C ARG A 425 -14.50 32.80 29.91
N ASN A 426 -15.23 31.70 29.83
CA ASN A 426 -15.42 30.76 30.94
C ASN A 426 -15.00 29.33 30.54
N VAL A 427 -14.49 28.56 31.50
CA VAL A 427 -14.12 27.15 31.30
C VAL A 427 -14.61 26.32 32.49
N THR A 428 -15.52 25.39 32.24
CA THR A 428 -16.09 24.51 33.27
C THR A 428 -15.86 23.03 32.97
N ILE A 429 -15.87 22.21 34.03
CA ILE A 429 -15.81 20.76 33.95
C ILE A 429 -16.95 20.22 34.82
N GLU A 430 -17.76 19.32 34.29
CA GLU A 430 -18.95 18.78 34.94
C GLU A 430 -19.11 17.28 34.69
N GLY A 431 -19.95 16.63 35.51
CA GLY A 431 -20.21 15.19 35.44
C GLY A 431 -19.29 14.36 36.33
N ASP A 432 -18.87 13.22 35.83
CA ASP A 432 -18.22 12.11 36.55
C ASP A 432 -16.73 12.35 36.89
N MET A 433 -16.43 13.46 37.57
CA MET A 433 -15.06 13.84 37.92
C MET A 433 -14.37 12.82 38.85
N ILE A 434 -13.12 12.50 38.54
CA ILE A 434 -12.22 11.60 39.30
C ILE A 434 -11.38 12.35 40.34
N LEU A 435 -11.04 13.62 40.05
CA LEU A 435 -10.26 14.51 40.91
C LEU A 435 -11.09 15.77 41.24
N PRO A 436 -10.75 16.53 42.29
CA PRO A 436 -11.40 17.81 42.58
C PRO A 436 -11.33 18.78 41.39
N LEU A 437 -12.40 19.55 41.19
CA LEU A 437 -12.55 20.49 40.07
C LEU A 437 -11.34 21.43 39.94
N ASP A 438 -10.88 22.02 41.04
CA ASP A 438 -9.72 22.92 41.06
C ASP A 438 -8.44 22.27 40.52
N ASP A 439 -8.22 20.98 40.78
CA ASP A 439 -7.02 20.28 40.32
C ASP A 439 -7.12 19.86 38.86
N LEU A 440 -8.34 19.64 38.34
CA LEU A 440 -8.58 19.49 36.91
C LEU A 440 -8.38 20.85 36.18
N LEU A 441 -8.93 21.94 36.72
CA LEU A 441 -8.78 23.29 36.17
C LEU A 441 -7.33 23.82 36.16
N LYS A 442 -6.49 23.38 37.10
CA LYS A 442 -5.03 23.64 37.09
C LYS A 442 -4.31 22.82 36.00
N LYS A 443 -4.78 21.60 35.71
CA LYS A 443 -4.15 20.68 34.74
C LYS A 443 -4.43 21.07 33.30
N ILE A 444 -5.67 21.45 32.96
CA ILE A 444 -6.04 21.83 31.59
C ILE A 444 -5.22 23.01 31.05
N SER A 445 -5.04 23.02 29.74
CA SER A 445 -4.16 23.89 28.96
C SER A 445 -4.88 25.17 28.56
N ILE A 446 -6.16 25.07 28.18
CA ILE A 446 -6.97 26.18 27.66
C ILE A 446 -7.11 27.33 28.67
N ASN A 447 -7.09 27.04 29.98
CA ASN A 447 -7.06 28.04 31.06
C ASN A 447 -5.80 28.93 31.08
N LYS A 448 -4.79 28.62 30.28
CA LYS A 448 -3.53 29.39 30.15
C LYS A 448 -3.45 30.14 28.82
N GLU A 449 -4.43 29.95 27.94
CA GLU A 449 -4.55 30.61 26.64
C GLU A 449 -5.47 31.83 26.75
N LYS A 450 -5.13 32.93 26.07
CA LYS A 450 -6.00 34.15 26.05
C LYS A 450 -7.10 34.08 24.99
N THR A 451 -6.89 33.24 23.98
CA THR A 451 -7.71 33.09 22.78
C THR A 451 -8.05 31.63 22.61
N PHE A 452 -9.19 31.32 22.00
CA PHE A 452 -9.60 29.93 21.79
C PHE A 452 -8.51 29.14 21.04
N ASN A 453 -8.13 27.98 21.55
CA ASN A 453 -7.08 27.14 20.96
C ASN A 453 -7.61 25.71 20.82
N ARG A 454 -8.03 25.34 19.60
CA ARG A 454 -8.65 24.03 19.30
C ARG A 454 -7.77 22.85 19.71
N GLU A 455 -6.46 22.96 19.53
CA GLU A 455 -5.49 21.94 19.92
C GLU A 455 -5.27 21.87 21.44
N ALA A 456 -5.43 22.99 22.18
CA ALA A 456 -5.49 22.95 23.63
C ALA A 456 -6.76 22.22 24.11
N VAL A 457 -7.94 22.56 23.57
CA VAL A 457 -9.21 21.88 23.89
C VAL A 457 -9.13 20.37 23.59
N ARG A 458 -8.54 19.99 22.45
CA ARG A 458 -8.34 18.58 22.10
C ARG A 458 -7.38 17.86 23.04
N LYS A 459 -6.30 18.51 23.48
CA LYS A 459 -5.38 17.96 24.50
C LYS A 459 -6.04 17.81 25.85
N ASP A 460 -6.87 18.77 26.24
CA ASP A 460 -7.53 18.78 27.54
C ASP A 460 -8.63 17.71 27.62
N MET A 461 -9.42 17.55 26.55
CA MET A 461 -10.33 16.42 26.37
C MET A 461 -9.61 15.07 26.50
N LEU A 462 -8.46 14.89 25.82
CA LEU A 462 -7.65 13.67 25.93
C LEU A 462 -7.06 13.50 27.33
N LEU A 463 -6.58 14.56 27.98
CA LEU A 463 -6.01 14.53 29.33
C LEU A 463 -7.05 14.13 30.37
N LEU A 464 -8.26 14.69 30.32
CA LEU A 464 -9.36 14.35 31.22
C LEU A 464 -9.80 12.90 31.03
N ARG A 465 -9.88 12.43 29.78
CA ARG A 465 -10.17 11.03 29.45
C ARG A 465 -9.06 10.10 29.95
N ASP A 466 -7.81 10.45 29.74
CA ASP A 466 -6.65 9.64 30.13
C ASP A 466 -6.52 9.56 31.67
N ILE A 467 -6.90 10.60 32.42
CA ILE A 467 -7.04 10.56 33.89
C ILE A 467 -8.10 9.54 34.34
N CYS A 468 -9.22 9.42 33.61
CA CYS A 468 -10.23 8.38 33.90
C CYS A 468 -9.71 6.98 33.52
N ALA A 469 -9.05 6.88 32.36
CA ALA A 469 -8.49 5.64 31.83
C ALA A 469 -7.38 5.03 32.71
N ASP A 470 -6.56 5.86 33.37
CA ASP A 470 -5.55 5.42 34.34
C ASP A 470 -6.16 4.90 35.66
N GLU A 471 -7.41 5.24 35.95
CA GLU A 471 -8.19 4.77 37.09
C GLU A 471 -9.11 3.57 36.76
N GLY A 472 -8.95 2.92 35.59
CA GLY A 472 -9.75 1.76 35.21
C GLY A 472 -11.02 2.05 34.41
N TYR A 473 -11.34 3.32 34.13
CA TYR A 473 -12.52 3.70 33.36
C TYR A 473 -12.21 3.69 31.85
N ALA A 474 -12.05 2.48 31.29
CA ALA A 474 -11.60 2.26 29.91
C ALA A 474 -12.52 2.87 28.83
N TYR A 475 -13.80 3.03 29.14
CA TYR A 475 -14.83 3.56 28.25
C TYR A 475 -15.28 4.99 28.65
N ALA A 476 -14.45 5.72 29.41
CA ALA A 476 -14.75 7.10 29.77
C ALA A 476 -14.85 8.01 28.53
N GLU A 477 -15.92 8.80 28.47
CA GLU A 477 -16.15 9.79 27.42
C GLU A 477 -16.02 11.21 28.00
N VAL A 478 -15.40 12.10 27.22
CA VAL A 478 -15.27 13.52 27.55
C VAL A 478 -15.70 14.32 26.33
N VAL A 479 -16.83 15.01 26.44
CA VAL A 479 -17.41 15.81 25.34
C VAL A 479 -17.15 17.29 25.59
N PRO A 480 -16.36 17.98 24.75
CA PRO A 480 -16.19 19.43 24.83
C PRO A 480 -17.36 20.13 24.13
N GLY A 481 -18.22 20.79 24.89
CA GLY A 481 -19.17 21.78 24.38
C GLY A 481 -18.52 23.16 24.28
N THR A 482 -18.76 23.88 23.20
CA THR A 482 -18.31 25.26 22.98
C THR A 482 -19.51 26.15 22.68
N SER A 483 -19.68 27.23 23.42
CA SER A 483 -20.70 28.25 23.15
C SER A 483 -20.01 29.53 22.68
N GLU A 484 -20.27 29.91 21.43
CA GLU A 484 -19.72 31.13 20.82
C GLU A 484 -20.59 32.35 21.13
N ASP A 485 -19.94 33.45 21.49
CA ASP A 485 -20.53 34.77 21.65
C ASP A 485 -19.98 35.69 20.54
N ASP A 486 -20.81 35.92 19.52
CA ASP A 486 -20.44 36.68 18.33
C ASP A 486 -20.37 38.20 18.58
N GLU A 487 -21.03 38.72 19.62
CA GLU A 487 -20.99 40.15 19.97
C GLU A 487 -19.75 40.49 20.80
N MET A 488 -19.39 39.65 21.78
CA MET A 488 -18.20 39.83 22.61
C MET A 488 -16.92 39.23 22.00
N HIS A 489 -17.03 38.49 20.90
CA HIS A 489 -15.97 37.67 20.31
C HIS A 489 -15.29 36.80 21.38
N SER A 490 -16.09 35.96 22.04
CA SER A 490 -15.62 35.09 23.13
C SER A 490 -16.25 33.70 23.07
N VAL A 491 -15.63 32.72 23.72
CA VAL A 491 -16.16 31.36 23.83
C VAL A 491 -16.15 30.89 25.28
N ASP A 492 -17.26 30.30 25.69
CA ASP A 492 -17.36 29.48 26.90
C ASP A 492 -17.17 28.01 26.54
N ILE A 493 -16.37 27.29 27.33
CA ILE A 493 -15.95 25.91 27.06
C ILE A 493 -16.35 25.02 28.22
N LYS A 494 -17.14 23.98 27.95
CA LYS A 494 -17.67 23.06 28.97
C LYS A 494 -17.25 21.62 28.65
N TYR A 495 -16.46 21.01 29.52
CA TYR A 495 -16.12 19.59 29.42
C TYR A 495 -17.10 18.75 30.23
N SER A 496 -17.94 17.98 29.55
CA SER A 496 -18.84 16.99 30.19
C SER A 496 -18.13 15.64 30.25
N ILE A 497 -17.92 15.11 31.45
CA ILE A 497 -17.26 13.81 31.71
C ILE A 497 -18.32 12.75 32.05
N SER A 498 -18.26 11.61 31.37
CA SER A 498 -19.03 10.40 31.66
C SER A 498 -18.06 9.23 31.84
N LYS A 499 -17.79 8.79 33.08
CA LYS A 499 -16.72 7.80 33.33
C LYS A 499 -17.14 6.36 33.03
N GLY A 500 -18.43 6.06 33.08
CA GLY A 500 -18.95 4.69 32.98
C GLY A 500 -18.54 3.84 34.19
N GLN A 501 -18.29 2.55 33.97
CA GLN A 501 -17.85 1.61 35.01
C GLN A 501 -16.35 1.28 34.89
N LYS A 502 -15.72 0.84 35.99
CA LYS A 502 -14.34 0.32 35.94
C LYS A 502 -14.34 -1.01 35.18
N VAL A 503 -13.29 -1.23 34.39
CA VAL A 503 -13.12 -2.39 33.51
C VAL A 503 -11.87 -3.18 33.90
N ARG A 504 -11.89 -4.50 33.72
CA ARG A 504 -10.74 -5.40 33.93
C ARG A 504 -10.34 -6.13 32.65
N PHE A 505 -9.06 -6.50 32.55
CA PHE A 505 -8.60 -7.37 31.47
C PHE A 505 -9.03 -8.82 31.75
N GLU A 506 -9.93 -9.36 30.94
CA GLU A 506 -10.34 -10.77 31.01
C GLU A 506 -9.26 -11.69 30.45
N ARG A 507 -8.66 -11.31 29.32
CA ARG A 507 -7.64 -12.09 28.63
C ARG A 507 -6.78 -11.24 27.70
N ILE A 508 -5.50 -11.61 27.55
CA ILE A 508 -4.57 -11.04 26.59
C ILE A 508 -4.24 -12.11 25.53
N ILE A 509 -4.74 -11.89 24.32
CA ILE A 509 -4.61 -12.81 23.19
C ILE A 509 -3.49 -12.29 22.27
N ILE A 510 -2.37 -13.02 22.22
CA ILE A 510 -1.21 -12.66 21.41
C ILE A 510 -1.25 -13.47 20.11
N THR A 511 -1.09 -12.82 18.95
CA THR A 511 -1.21 -13.47 17.63
C THR A 511 -0.16 -12.99 16.63
N GLY A 512 0.13 -13.84 15.63
CA GLY A 512 1.08 -13.54 14.54
C GLY A 512 2.55 -13.86 14.84
N ASN A 513 2.89 -14.12 16.10
CA ASN A 513 4.20 -14.54 16.58
C ASN A 513 4.51 -16.02 16.24
N ARG A 514 4.99 -16.28 15.02
CA ARG A 514 5.28 -17.65 14.53
C ARG A 514 6.64 -18.17 14.98
N LYS A 515 7.61 -17.29 15.25
CA LYS A 515 8.95 -17.63 15.75
C LYS A 515 9.12 -17.23 17.22
N THR A 516 8.67 -16.03 17.56
CA THR A 516 8.80 -15.42 18.89
C THR A 516 7.85 -16.08 19.88
N ARG A 517 8.37 -16.58 21.00
CA ARG A 517 7.55 -17.20 22.04
C ARG A 517 6.61 -16.16 22.67
N ASP A 518 5.36 -16.55 22.98
CA ASP A 518 4.36 -15.70 23.66
C ASP A 518 4.96 -14.94 24.86
N LYS A 519 5.73 -15.63 25.72
CA LYS A 519 6.35 -15.01 26.91
C LYS A 519 7.25 -13.80 26.62
N VAL A 520 7.85 -13.73 25.44
CA VAL A 520 8.75 -12.63 25.02
C VAL A 520 7.95 -11.36 24.70
N ILE A 521 6.71 -11.52 24.24
CA ILE A 521 5.76 -10.41 24.04
C ILE A 521 5.07 -10.09 25.37
N ARG A 522 4.59 -11.12 26.08
CA ARG A 522 3.84 -10.98 27.33
C ARG A 522 4.64 -10.29 28.44
N ARG A 523 5.96 -10.51 28.55
CA ARG A 523 6.84 -9.84 29.53
C ARG A 523 7.00 -8.33 29.32
N GLU A 524 6.87 -7.86 28.07
CA GLU A 524 6.95 -6.43 27.73
C GLU A 524 5.65 -5.67 28.04
N LEU A 525 4.54 -6.38 28.26
CA LEU A 525 3.29 -5.79 28.72
C LEU A 525 3.42 -5.28 30.17
N LYS A 526 2.65 -4.25 30.50
CA LYS A 526 2.46 -3.72 31.86
C LYS A 526 1.03 -3.86 32.38
N VAL A 527 0.15 -4.42 31.55
CA VAL A 527 -1.20 -4.83 31.91
C VAL A 527 -1.24 -6.35 32.08
N VAL A 528 -1.96 -6.84 33.08
CA VAL A 528 -2.06 -8.26 33.42
C VAL A 528 -3.53 -8.72 33.42
N GLU A 529 -3.75 -9.98 33.06
CA GLU A 529 -5.06 -10.63 33.12
C GLU A 529 -5.60 -10.64 34.57
N GLY A 530 -6.84 -10.22 34.76
CA GLY A 530 -7.50 -10.03 36.06
C GLY A 530 -7.38 -8.63 36.66
N GLU A 531 -6.40 -7.82 36.24
CA GLU A 531 -6.21 -6.45 36.76
C GLU A 531 -7.19 -5.45 36.13
N PHE A 532 -7.39 -4.32 36.82
CA PHE A 532 -8.13 -3.18 36.28
C PHE A 532 -7.37 -2.55 35.10
N PHE A 533 -8.13 -1.97 34.17
CA PHE A 533 -7.58 -1.25 33.03
C PHE A 533 -6.67 -0.09 33.46
N SER A 534 -5.60 0.17 32.70
CA SER A 534 -4.73 1.34 32.88
C SER A 534 -4.33 1.84 31.51
N GLY A 535 -4.76 3.05 31.14
CA GLY A 535 -4.45 3.67 29.85
C GLY A 535 -2.94 3.87 29.67
N LYS A 536 -2.29 4.38 30.71
CA LYS A 536 -0.84 4.54 30.86
C LYS A 536 -0.06 3.23 30.71
N ASP A 537 -0.47 2.15 31.36
CA ASP A 537 0.28 0.88 31.29
C ASP A 537 0.02 0.14 29.98
N LEU A 538 -1.19 0.26 29.41
CA LEU A 538 -1.47 -0.17 28.04
C LEU A 538 -0.58 0.57 27.04
N LYS A 539 -0.53 1.91 27.12
CA LYS A 539 0.35 2.75 26.28
C LYS A 539 1.83 2.38 26.47
N ARG A 540 2.27 2.15 27.71
CA ARG A 540 3.65 1.70 28.01
C ARG A 540 3.94 0.33 27.43
N SER A 541 2.96 -0.56 27.38
CA SER A 541 3.04 -1.86 26.70
C SER A 541 3.27 -1.68 25.19
N THR A 542 2.50 -0.80 24.54
CA THR A 542 2.70 -0.44 23.12
C THR A 542 4.09 0.15 22.87
N GLU A 543 4.57 1.04 23.74
CA GLU A 543 5.92 1.61 23.68
C GLU A 543 7.02 0.53 23.82
N ASN A 544 6.82 -0.46 24.70
CA ASN A 544 7.78 -1.55 24.90
C ASN A 544 7.83 -2.49 23.69
N LEU A 545 6.68 -2.94 23.17
CA LEU A 545 6.61 -3.87 22.04
C LEU A 545 7.14 -3.27 20.73
N ASN A 546 6.99 -1.96 20.51
CA ASN A 546 7.65 -1.29 19.38
C ASN A 546 9.17 -1.15 19.62
N ARG A 547 9.61 -0.93 20.87
CA ARG A 547 11.03 -0.72 21.21
C ARG A 547 11.88 -1.99 21.17
N VAL A 548 11.32 -3.19 21.41
CA VAL A 548 12.09 -4.45 21.29
C VAL A 548 12.50 -4.78 19.85
N GLY A 549 11.89 -4.16 18.85
CA GLY A 549 12.36 -4.21 17.47
C GLY A 549 12.14 -5.54 16.74
N TYR A 550 11.43 -6.51 17.32
CA TYR A 550 11.18 -7.83 16.69
C TYR A 550 10.08 -7.83 15.61
N PHE A 551 9.31 -6.74 15.54
CA PHE A 551 8.08 -6.66 14.74
C PHE A 551 8.16 -5.52 13.71
N GLU A 552 7.48 -5.70 12.58
CA GLU A 552 7.22 -4.67 11.57
C GLU A 552 6.04 -3.79 11.98
N THR A 553 4.95 -4.43 12.44
CA THR A 553 3.77 -3.78 13.01
C THR A 553 3.40 -4.44 14.33
N VAL A 554 2.89 -3.64 15.25
CA VAL A 554 2.29 -4.06 16.52
C VAL A 554 0.92 -3.39 16.60
N GLU A 555 -0.13 -4.18 16.42
CA GLU A 555 -1.52 -3.75 16.49
C GLU A 555 -2.12 -4.22 17.81
N ILE A 556 -2.52 -3.26 18.65
CA ILE A 556 -3.15 -3.53 19.93
C ILE A 556 -4.59 -3.05 19.86
N GLN A 557 -5.54 -3.98 19.99
CA GLN A 557 -6.97 -3.74 19.89
C GLN A 557 -7.65 -4.16 21.19
N THR A 558 -8.47 -3.28 21.77
CA THR A 558 -9.33 -3.60 22.91
C THR A 558 -10.71 -4.01 22.40
N LYS A 559 -11.27 -5.07 22.99
CA LYS A 559 -12.60 -5.60 22.67
C LYS A 559 -13.39 -5.80 23.96
N LYS A 560 -14.72 -5.66 23.92
CA LYS A 560 -15.56 -6.06 25.05
C LYS A 560 -15.35 -7.56 25.34
N GLY A 561 -15.30 -7.89 26.63
CA GLY A 561 -15.20 -9.26 27.11
C GLY A 561 -16.55 -9.97 27.15
N SER A 562 -16.62 -11.04 27.95
CA SER A 562 -17.85 -11.79 28.22
C SER A 562 -18.88 -11.03 29.06
N ALA A 563 -18.50 -9.90 29.68
CA ALA A 563 -19.37 -8.96 30.38
C ALA A 563 -18.94 -7.51 30.11
N ASP A 564 -19.80 -6.53 30.41
CA ASP A 564 -19.53 -5.10 30.14
C ASP A 564 -18.41 -4.48 31.02
N ASP A 565 -18.05 -5.10 32.14
CA ASP A 565 -16.91 -4.73 33.00
C ASP A 565 -15.63 -5.50 32.63
N LEU A 566 -15.67 -6.33 31.59
CA LEU A 566 -14.57 -7.12 31.08
C LEU A 566 -14.09 -6.64 29.71
N MET A 567 -12.79 -6.78 29.47
CA MET A 567 -12.12 -6.41 28.23
C MET A 567 -11.12 -7.48 27.80
N ILE A 568 -11.18 -7.88 26.54
CA ILE A 568 -10.16 -8.70 25.90
C ILE A 568 -9.17 -7.77 25.20
N LEU A 569 -7.88 -8.08 25.33
CA LEU A 569 -6.78 -7.35 24.70
C LEU A 569 -6.14 -8.21 23.61
N ASP A 570 -6.42 -7.88 22.35
CA ASP A 570 -5.80 -8.54 21.20
C ASP A 570 -4.50 -7.81 20.84
N VAL A 571 -3.39 -8.53 20.89
CA VAL A 571 -2.04 -8.07 20.51
C VAL A 571 -1.62 -8.81 19.24
N GLY A 572 -1.91 -8.23 18.09
CA GLY A 572 -1.45 -8.71 16.79
C GLY A 572 -0.05 -8.19 16.48
N VAL A 573 0.88 -9.08 16.15
CA VAL A 573 2.24 -8.70 15.70
C VAL A 573 2.58 -9.28 14.34
N LYS A 574 3.21 -8.47 13.50
CA LYS A 574 3.84 -8.93 12.25
C LYS A 574 5.33 -9.06 12.48
N GLU A 575 5.84 -10.29 12.58
CA GLU A 575 7.28 -10.55 12.74
C GLU A 575 8.09 -10.12 11.52
N LYS A 576 9.28 -9.57 11.76
CA LYS A 576 10.28 -9.26 10.72
C LYS A 576 11.60 -9.99 10.96
N PRO A 577 12.54 -10.00 10.00
CA PRO A 577 13.90 -10.48 10.25
C PRO A 577 14.58 -9.68 11.37
N THR A 578 15.05 -10.38 12.39
CA THR A 578 15.78 -9.84 13.57
C THR A 578 17.28 -10.13 13.52
N GLY A 579 17.74 -10.78 12.45
CA GLY A 579 19.15 -10.96 12.15
C GLY A 579 19.64 -9.88 11.19
N ALA A 580 20.80 -9.30 11.48
CA ALA A 580 21.44 -8.29 10.63
C ALA A 580 22.90 -8.65 10.36
N PHE A 581 23.32 -8.48 9.11
CA PHE A 581 24.73 -8.42 8.72
C PHE A 581 25.08 -6.95 8.49
N SER A 582 25.98 -6.43 9.31
CA SER A 582 26.52 -5.09 9.18
C SER A 582 27.97 -5.17 8.72
N PHE A 583 28.32 -4.42 7.69
CA PHE A 583 29.71 -4.09 7.39
C PHE A 583 29.86 -2.56 7.44
N GLY A 584 31.01 -2.10 7.91
CA GLY A 584 31.37 -0.70 7.96
C GLY A 584 32.82 -0.53 7.53
N ALA A 585 33.09 0.57 6.84
CA ALA A 585 34.43 1.09 6.67
C ALA A 585 34.42 2.53 7.21
N GLY A 586 35.42 2.85 7.99
CA GLY A 586 35.67 4.16 8.56
C GLY A 586 37.11 4.55 8.39
N TYR A 587 37.41 5.82 8.62
CA TYR A 587 38.76 6.28 8.88
C TYR A 587 38.68 7.24 10.05
N SER A 588 39.53 7.09 11.05
CA SER A 588 39.68 8.08 12.13
C SER A 588 41.10 8.60 12.25
N SER A 589 41.27 9.76 12.88
CA SER A 589 42.59 10.32 13.22
C SER A 589 43.33 9.54 14.32
N GLU A 590 42.74 8.47 14.85
CA GLU A 590 43.23 7.67 15.99
C GLU A 590 43.62 6.25 15.53
N ASP A 591 42.71 5.56 14.84
CA ASP A 591 42.90 4.17 14.35
C ASP A 591 43.36 4.11 12.87
N GLN A 592 43.46 5.26 12.18
CA GLN A 592 43.58 5.38 10.72
C GLN A 592 42.41 4.70 9.98
N LEU A 593 42.66 3.98 8.88
CA LEU A 593 41.65 3.21 8.16
C LEU A 593 41.16 2.04 9.03
N VAL A 594 39.85 1.92 9.21
CA VAL A 594 39.21 0.86 10.01
C VAL A 594 38.12 0.17 9.21
N GLY A 595 38.14 -1.15 9.15
CA GLY A 595 37.00 -1.97 8.77
C GLY A 595 36.29 -2.56 9.99
N MET A 596 35.00 -2.79 9.86
CA MET A 596 34.21 -3.55 10.82
C MET A 596 33.27 -4.51 10.08
N VAL A 597 33.23 -5.77 10.51
CA VAL A 597 32.20 -6.75 10.11
C VAL A 597 31.50 -7.23 11.37
N LYS A 598 30.17 -7.17 11.39
CA LYS A 598 29.34 -7.56 12.53
C LYS A 598 28.14 -8.37 12.08
N VAL A 599 27.94 -9.52 12.70
CA VAL A 599 26.73 -10.33 12.60
C VAL A 599 25.97 -10.21 13.91
N GLU A 600 24.67 -9.93 13.86
CA GLU A 600 23.82 -9.96 15.05
C GLU A 600 22.45 -10.61 14.80
N GLN A 601 21.87 -11.11 15.89
CA GLN A 601 20.56 -11.75 15.94
C GLN A 601 19.90 -11.35 17.26
N ASP A 602 18.97 -10.39 17.20
CA ASP A 602 18.38 -9.77 18.39
C ASP A 602 17.24 -10.61 19.03
N ASN A 603 16.80 -11.67 18.33
CA ASN A 603 15.74 -12.59 18.79
C ASN A 603 16.13 -14.05 18.50
N LEU A 604 17.27 -14.48 19.05
CA LEU A 604 17.85 -15.81 18.87
C LEU A 604 16.82 -16.89 19.24
N PHE A 605 16.52 -17.76 18.26
CA PHE A 605 15.53 -18.84 18.34
C PHE A 605 14.14 -18.44 18.88
N GLY A 606 13.75 -17.16 18.75
CA GLY A 606 12.46 -16.67 19.24
C GLY A 606 12.40 -16.43 20.76
N ASN A 607 13.54 -16.45 21.46
CA ASN A 607 13.62 -16.29 22.91
C ASN A 607 13.71 -14.81 23.37
N GLY A 608 13.80 -13.85 22.44
CA GLY A 608 14.13 -12.45 22.76
C GLY A 608 15.54 -12.29 23.35
N GLN A 609 16.45 -13.19 22.99
CA GLN A 609 17.87 -13.20 23.37
C GLN A 609 18.69 -12.61 22.22
N ARG A 610 19.71 -11.81 22.54
CA ARG A 610 20.62 -11.23 21.55
C ARG A 610 21.93 -11.99 21.50
N LEU A 611 22.40 -12.30 20.30
CA LEU A 611 23.75 -12.75 20.02
C LEU A 611 24.37 -11.85 18.96
N SER A 612 25.57 -11.34 19.20
CA SER A 612 26.34 -10.57 18.22
C SER A 612 27.81 -10.96 18.22
N ALA A 613 28.39 -11.12 17.03
CA ALA A 613 29.83 -11.25 16.83
C ALA A 613 30.32 -10.11 15.95
N SER A 614 31.42 -9.46 16.31
CA SER A 614 32.01 -8.35 15.54
C SER A 614 33.52 -8.45 15.48
N VAL A 615 34.08 -8.12 14.32
CA VAL A 615 35.51 -7.92 14.09
C VAL A 615 35.72 -6.48 13.65
N LYS A 616 36.49 -5.71 14.43
CA LYS A 616 37.08 -4.42 14.05
C LYS A 616 38.54 -4.69 13.64
N PHE A 617 38.98 -4.14 12.52
CA PHE A 617 40.37 -4.24 12.06
C PHE A 617 40.84 -2.89 11.53
N GLY A 618 42.06 -2.49 11.85
CA GLY A 618 42.56 -1.16 11.50
C GLY A 618 44.05 -0.97 11.78
N GLY A 619 44.54 0.25 11.58
CA GLY A 619 45.97 0.56 11.59
C GLY A 619 46.66 0.36 12.94
N LYS A 620 46.00 0.76 14.05
CA LYS A 620 46.51 0.57 15.42
C LYS A 620 45.73 -0.45 16.26
N THR A 621 44.58 -0.95 15.79
CA THR A 621 43.65 -1.72 16.63
C THR A 621 42.97 -2.85 15.86
N ASN A 622 42.99 -4.04 16.43
CA ASN A 622 42.36 -5.24 15.88
C ASN A 622 41.62 -5.97 17.01
N GLN A 623 40.29 -6.06 16.91
CA GLN A 623 39.42 -6.50 18.00
C GLN A 623 38.34 -7.46 17.49
N LEU A 624 38.25 -8.64 18.10
CA LEU A 624 37.15 -9.58 17.96
C LEU A 624 36.30 -9.54 19.24
N ASP A 625 35.00 -9.41 19.11
CA ASP A 625 34.02 -9.57 20.18
C ASP A 625 32.98 -10.64 19.82
N VAL A 626 32.59 -11.44 20.80
CA VAL A 626 31.36 -12.24 20.77
C VAL A 626 30.57 -11.93 22.04
N LYS A 627 29.36 -11.42 21.90
CA LYS A 627 28.48 -11.06 23.03
C LYS A 627 27.13 -11.74 22.92
N PHE A 628 26.70 -12.35 24.02
CA PHE A 628 25.35 -12.85 24.26
C PHE A 628 24.67 -12.00 25.35
N THR A 629 23.37 -11.76 25.19
CA THR A 629 22.52 -11.06 26.17
C THR A 629 21.18 -11.76 26.28
N GLU A 630 20.79 -12.17 27.50
CA GLU A 630 19.41 -12.46 27.88
C GLU A 630 18.84 -11.22 28.59
N PRO A 631 17.94 -10.43 27.96
CA PRO A 631 17.44 -9.21 28.57
C PRO A 631 16.51 -9.43 29.78
N TRP A 632 15.96 -10.64 29.96
CA TRP A 632 15.07 -11.01 31.06
C TRP A 632 15.48 -12.34 31.73
N LEU A 633 16.65 -12.35 32.36
CA LEU A 633 17.21 -13.46 33.11
C LEU A 633 16.24 -13.88 34.24
N PHE A 634 15.99 -15.18 34.35
CA PHE A 634 14.99 -15.78 35.25
C PHE A 634 13.55 -15.24 35.05
N ASP A 635 13.22 -14.78 33.83
CA ASP A 635 11.95 -14.12 33.47
C ASP A 635 11.61 -12.88 34.32
N LYS A 636 12.63 -12.25 34.91
CA LYS A 636 12.59 -10.96 35.61
C LYS A 636 13.26 -9.89 34.75
N PRO A 637 13.03 -8.57 34.97
CA PRO A 637 13.64 -7.49 34.19
C PRO A 637 15.13 -7.27 34.53
N ILE A 638 15.92 -8.35 34.60
CA ILE A 638 17.35 -8.40 34.88
C ILE A 638 18.01 -8.85 33.58
N ALA A 639 18.92 -8.06 33.00
CA ALA A 639 19.73 -8.55 31.89
C ALA A 639 20.85 -9.42 32.43
N GLY A 640 21.15 -10.53 31.76
CA GLY A 640 22.41 -11.26 31.86
C GLY A 640 23.21 -11.08 30.57
N ASP A 641 24.41 -10.53 30.67
CA ASP A 641 25.35 -10.32 29.57
C ASP A 641 26.55 -11.26 29.74
N VAL A 642 26.99 -11.87 28.64
CA VAL A 642 28.28 -12.59 28.55
C VAL A 642 29.00 -12.08 27.30
N ARG A 643 30.26 -11.66 27.44
CA ARG A 643 31.12 -11.24 26.33
C ARG A 643 32.43 -11.99 26.41
N ALA A 644 32.96 -12.43 25.27
CA ALA A 644 34.33 -12.87 25.10
C ALA A 644 34.98 -11.99 24.03
N TYR A 645 36.25 -11.63 24.20
CA TYR A 645 36.96 -10.76 23.27
C TYR A 645 38.45 -11.12 23.13
N LYS A 646 39.04 -10.70 22.01
CA LYS A 646 40.48 -10.70 21.72
C LYS A 646 40.80 -9.32 21.15
N TRP A 647 41.79 -8.62 21.69
CA TRP A 647 42.10 -7.24 21.34
C TRP A 647 43.62 -7.02 21.27
N LYS A 648 44.13 -6.76 20.06
CA LYS A 648 45.46 -6.20 19.84
C LYS A 648 45.36 -4.68 19.69
N TYR A 649 46.19 -3.94 20.41
CA TYR A 649 46.39 -2.50 20.24
C TYR A 649 47.89 -2.17 20.20
N GLU A 650 48.28 -1.32 19.24
CA GLU A 650 49.67 -0.92 18.98
C GLU A 650 49.86 0.53 19.45
N TRP A 651 50.49 0.69 20.63
CA TRP A 651 50.88 1.99 21.17
C TRP A 651 52.10 2.53 20.41
N ASP A 652 52.67 3.66 20.85
CA ASP A 652 53.86 4.20 20.21
C ASP A 652 55.13 3.50 20.74
N GLU A 653 55.07 2.98 21.97
CA GLU A 653 56.20 2.39 22.70
C GLU A 653 56.09 0.86 22.94
N TYR A 654 54.93 0.23 22.69
CA TYR A 654 54.69 -1.22 22.89
C TYR A 654 53.41 -1.77 22.19
N THR A 655 53.35 -3.08 22.00
CA THR A 655 52.14 -3.85 21.64
C THR A 655 51.45 -4.37 22.90
N LYS A 656 50.12 -4.19 23.02
CA LYS A 656 49.26 -4.99 23.90
C LYS A 656 48.47 -5.99 23.06
N ASP A 657 48.53 -7.28 23.38
CA ASP A 657 47.65 -8.30 22.79
C ASP A 657 46.92 -9.09 23.88
N SER A 658 45.66 -8.72 24.17
CA SER A 658 44.88 -9.31 25.26
C SER A 658 43.72 -10.17 24.79
N TYR A 659 43.29 -11.10 25.64
CA TYR A 659 42.03 -11.82 25.51
C TYR A 659 41.29 -11.82 26.84
N GLY A 660 39.96 -11.80 26.80
CA GLY A 660 39.17 -11.64 28.01
C GLY A 660 37.72 -12.06 27.90
N ALA A 661 37.06 -12.09 29.05
CA ALA A 661 35.65 -12.40 29.20
C ALA A 661 34.99 -11.50 30.26
N ASP A 662 33.83 -10.94 29.90
CA ASP A 662 32.94 -10.24 30.83
C ASP A 662 31.71 -11.12 31.13
N VAL A 663 31.28 -11.18 32.39
CA VAL A 663 29.98 -11.73 32.80
C VAL A 663 29.26 -10.72 33.67
N GLY A 664 28.13 -10.19 33.20
CA GLY A 664 27.42 -9.09 33.86
C GLY A 664 25.94 -9.34 34.10
N ILE A 665 25.42 -8.75 35.17
CA ILE A 665 23.98 -8.66 35.48
C ILE A 665 23.54 -7.20 35.60
N GLY A 666 22.41 -6.84 34.97
CA GLY A 666 21.94 -5.46 34.86
C GLY A 666 20.46 -5.29 35.24
N PHE A 667 20.15 -4.56 36.30
CA PHE A 667 18.81 -4.50 36.91
C PHE A 667 18.31 -3.05 37.11
N PRO A 668 17.00 -2.78 36.91
CA PRO A 668 16.44 -1.44 37.09
C PRO A 668 16.43 -1.05 38.57
N LEU A 669 16.92 0.15 38.87
CA LEU A 669 16.90 0.74 40.21
C LEU A 669 15.63 1.57 40.39
N ALA A 670 14.48 0.87 40.35
CA ALA A 670 13.14 1.48 40.37
C ALA A 670 12.84 2.30 41.64
N MET A 671 13.61 2.10 42.71
CA MET A 671 13.62 2.92 43.93
C MET A 671 14.20 4.34 43.74
N ILE A 672 14.87 4.59 42.61
CA ILE A 672 15.38 5.90 42.20
C ILE A 672 14.44 6.49 41.16
N ASP A 673 14.37 5.88 39.96
CA ASP A 673 13.35 6.14 38.95
C ASP A 673 13.33 5.03 37.87
N SER A 674 12.45 5.18 36.88
CA SER A 674 12.31 4.27 35.73
C SER A 674 13.40 4.42 34.65
N TYR A 675 14.39 5.28 34.86
CA TYR A 675 15.48 5.60 33.93
C TYR A 675 16.86 5.17 34.43
N THR A 676 16.94 4.67 35.67
CA THR A 676 18.17 4.30 36.36
C THR A 676 18.35 2.78 36.40
N ARG A 677 19.53 2.30 35.99
CA ARG A 677 19.90 0.88 35.97
C ARG A 677 21.24 0.67 36.67
N GLY A 678 21.30 -0.31 37.56
CA GLY A 678 22.54 -0.83 38.14
C GLY A 678 23.08 -2.00 37.31
N TRP A 679 24.39 -2.13 37.26
CA TRP A 679 25.12 -3.25 36.70
C TRP A 679 26.18 -3.75 37.67
N ILE A 680 26.36 -5.06 37.73
CA ILE A 680 27.49 -5.73 38.36
C ILE A 680 28.11 -6.62 37.29
N LYS A 681 29.40 -6.47 36.99
CA LYS A 681 30.11 -7.22 35.95
C LYS A 681 31.42 -7.77 36.52
N TYR A 682 31.63 -9.07 36.39
CA TYR A 682 32.93 -9.69 36.57
C TYR A 682 33.69 -9.65 35.24
N SER A 683 34.99 -9.38 35.33
CA SER A 683 35.85 -9.06 34.20
C SER A 683 37.16 -9.82 34.35
N PHE A 684 37.51 -10.62 33.36
CA PHE A 684 38.82 -11.27 33.27
C PHE A 684 39.49 -10.82 31.97
N GLU A 685 40.71 -10.32 32.06
CA GLU A 685 41.59 -10.06 30.91
C GLU A 685 42.99 -10.63 31.21
N ASP A 686 43.52 -11.37 30.25
CA ASP A 686 44.92 -11.81 30.18
C ASP A 686 45.55 -11.05 29.01
N ALA A 687 46.55 -10.21 29.30
CA ALA A 687 47.18 -9.28 28.38
C ALA A 687 48.69 -9.54 28.27
N ASP A 688 49.15 -9.91 27.08
CA ASP A 688 50.58 -10.05 26.80
C ASP A 688 51.13 -8.75 26.21
N ILE A 689 52.18 -8.21 26.84
CA ILE A 689 52.83 -6.96 26.47
C ILE A 689 54.14 -7.28 25.75
N THR A 690 54.20 -6.90 24.47
CA THR A 690 55.24 -7.30 23.52
C THR A 690 55.72 -6.09 22.71
N ASP A 691 56.73 -6.27 21.85
CA ASP A 691 57.30 -5.21 20.99
C ASP A 691 57.73 -3.93 21.75
N VAL A 692 58.15 -4.06 23.02
CA VAL A 692 58.51 -2.93 23.88
C VAL A 692 59.82 -2.28 23.41
N ASP A 693 59.84 -0.95 23.24
CA ASP A 693 61.06 -0.23 22.84
C ASP A 693 62.14 -0.35 23.95
N PRO A 694 63.39 -0.79 23.64
CA PRO A 694 64.46 -0.90 24.62
C PRO A 694 64.86 0.40 25.33
N SER A 695 64.51 1.56 24.74
CA SER A 695 64.74 2.90 25.28
C SER A 695 63.57 3.47 26.08
N ALA A 696 62.41 2.79 26.09
CA ALA A 696 61.24 3.19 26.85
C ALA A 696 61.51 3.28 28.37
N SER A 697 60.68 4.09 29.02
CA SER A 697 60.63 4.30 30.45
C SER A 697 60.50 2.99 31.24
N LEU A 698 61.10 2.97 32.43
CA LEU A 698 61.11 1.77 33.28
C LEU A 698 59.69 1.28 33.60
N VAL A 699 58.74 2.19 33.79
CA VAL A 699 57.32 1.85 34.08
C VAL A 699 56.56 1.25 32.88
N ILE A 700 57.09 1.37 31.66
CA ILE A 700 56.57 0.63 30.49
C ILE A 700 57.26 -0.73 30.40
N ARG A 701 58.58 -0.77 30.59
CA ARG A 701 59.39 -2.00 30.50
C ARG A 701 59.11 -3.02 31.62
N ASP A 702 58.78 -2.55 32.82
CA ASP A 702 58.35 -3.40 33.94
C ASP A 702 56.98 -4.07 33.69
N MET A 703 56.28 -3.73 32.60
CA MET A 703 55.06 -4.42 32.16
C MET A 703 55.33 -5.56 31.16
N GLU A 704 56.55 -5.77 30.68
CA GLU A 704 56.83 -6.71 29.57
C GLU A 704 56.36 -8.15 29.90
N GLY A 705 55.68 -8.77 28.94
CA GLY A 705 55.04 -10.08 29.10
C GLY A 705 53.64 -10.03 29.72
N ASN A 706 53.30 -11.09 30.46
CA ASN A 706 51.93 -11.41 30.82
C ASN A 706 51.40 -10.63 32.04
N ASN A 707 50.30 -9.91 31.86
CA ASN A 707 49.60 -9.14 32.89
C ASN A 707 48.12 -9.56 32.94
N VAL A 708 47.63 -9.99 34.11
CA VAL A 708 46.25 -10.48 34.28
C VAL A 708 45.44 -9.51 35.14
N THR A 709 44.38 -8.94 34.57
CA THR A 709 43.35 -8.17 35.29
C THR A 709 42.16 -9.09 35.61
N SER A 710 41.83 -9.21 36.89
CA SER A 710 40.64 -9.93 37.37
C SER A 710 39.85 -8.98 38.28
N ALA A 711 38.67 -8.53 37.81
CA ALA A 711 38.00 -7.37 38.36
C ALA A 711 36.48 -7.51 38.52
N MET A 712 35.92 -6.71 39.43
CA MET A 712 34.49 -6.57 39.68
C MET A 712 34.06 -5.11 39.49
N ASP A 713 33.34 -4.85 38.42
CA ASP A 713 32.73 -3.57 38.05
C ASP A 713 31.33 -3.40 38.66
N PHE A 714 31.09 -2.26 39.28
CA PHE A 714 29.81 -1.82 39.82
C PHE A 714 29.44 -0.48 39.16
N THR A 715 28.43 -0.47 38.29
CA THR A 715 28.06 0.73 37.51
C THR A 715 26.59 1.10 37.72
N ILE A 716 26.33 2.36 38.08
CA ILE A 716 24.98 2.93 38.12
C ILE A 716 24.87 3.94 36.99
N THR A 717 23.91 3.74 36.08
CA THR A 717 23.65 4.63 34.94
C THR A 717 22.19 5.09 34.93
N ARG A 718 21.99 6.41 34.82
CA ARG A 718 20.69 7.06 34.63
C ARG A 718 20.63 7.73 33.27
N ASN A 719 19.73 7.27 32.40
CA ASN A 719 19.62 7.76 31.02
C ASN A 719 18.19 8.23 30.70
N THR A 720 18.06 9.54 30.46
CA THR A 720 16.81 10.24 30.13
C THR A 720 16.84 10.88 28.74
N THR A 721 17.80 10.48 27.90
CA THR A 721 18.00 11.05 26.55
C THR A 721 16.84 10.70 25.59
N ASP A 722 16.47 11.64 24.72
CA ASP A 722 15.36 11.45 23.78
C ASP A 722 15.64 10.50 22.61
N ARG A 723 16.93 10.33 22.28
CA ARG A 723 17.43 9.48 21.19
C ARG A 723 18.92 9.22 21.40
N PRO A 724 19.42 8.00 21.09
CA PRO A 724 20.82 7.62 21.31
C PRO A 724 21.78 8.37 20.38
N TRP A 725 21.41 8.58 19.12
CA TRP A 725 22.13 9.48 18.21
C TRP A 725 21.41 10.80 18.01
N ASN A 726 22.22 11.86 17.92
CA ASN A 726 21.79 13.26 17.97
C ASN A 726 20.74 13.54 19.06
N THR A 727 21.09 13.24 20.31
CA THR A 727 20.32 13.65 21.49
C THR A 727 20.06 15.16 21.46
N THR A 728 18.80 15.55 21.65
CA THR A 728 18.37 16.95 21.69
C THR A 728 17.81 17.39 23.03
N LYS A 729 17.45 16.46 23.93
CA LYS A 729 17.01 16.76 25.30
C LYS A 729 17.32 15.62 26.28
N GLY A 730 17.38 15.97 27.56
CA GLY A 730 17.57 15.04 28.68
C GLY A 730 19.02 14.96 29.13
N SER A 731 19.38 13.93 29.89
CA SER A 731 20.75 13.68 30.33
C SER A 731 21.09 12.20 30.48
N ILE A 732 22.37 11.89 30.32
CA ILE A 732 22.97 10.59 30.65
C ILE A 732 24.04 10.81 31.72
N ASN A 733 23.93 10.04 32.81
CA ASN A 733 24.79 10.15 33.98
C ASN A 733 25.22 8.74 34.37
N SER A 734 26.50 8.53 34.66
CA SER A 734 27.01 7.23 35.11
C SER A 734 28.11 7.40 36.16
N LEU A 735 28.07 6.53 37.17
CA LEU A 735 29.13 6.33 38.15
C LEU A 735 29.54 4.86 38.10
N SER A 736 30.84 4.60 38.05
CA SER A 736 31.42 3.26 37.96
C SER A 736 32.54 3.11 38.99
N PHE A 737 32.54 2.00 39.70
CA PHE A 737 33.62 1.56 40.58
C PHE A 737 34.06 0.16 40.18
N GLU A 738 35.34 -0.02 39.91
CA GLU A 738 35.97 -1.27 39.53
C GLU A 738 37.02 -1.65 40.58
N TYR A 739 36.92 -2.86 41.10
CA TYR A 739 37.86 -3.45 42.04
C TYR A 739 38.62 -4.56 41.34
N ALA A 740 39.92 -4.39 41.11
CA ALA A 740 40.79 -5.37 40.47
C ALA A 740 41.72 -6.05 41.50
N GLY A 741 41.94 -7.35 41.34
CA GLY A 741 42.97 -8.11 42.04
C GLY A 741 42.62 -8.61 43.45
N GLY A 742 43.63 -9.04 44.18
CA GLY A 742 43.48 -9.57 45.54
C GLY A 742 42.75 -10.91 45.55
N PHE A 743 41.56 -10.98 46.18
CA PHE A 743 40.79 -12.23 46.27
C PHE A 743 40.23 -12.72 44.93
N LEU A 744 40.26 -11.86 43.89
CA LEU A 744 39.88 -12.21 42.52
C LEU A 744 41.04 -12.86 41.71
N GLY A 745 42.26 -12.87 42.25
CA GLY A 745 43.47 -13.32 41.53
C GLY A 745 43.98 -12.29 40.52
N GLY A 746 44.82 -12.74 39.58
CA GLY A 746 45.52 -11.88 38.61
C GLY A 746 46.81 -11.24 39.17
N THR A 747 47.40 -10.34 38.39
CA THR A 747 48.60 -9.54 38.76
C THR A 747 48.26 -8.08 39.02
N ASN A 748 47.20 -7.57 38.38
CA ASN A 748 46.88 -6.14 38.35
C ASN A 748 45.90 -5.81 39.48
N TYR A 749 46.38 -5.06 40.48
CA TYR A 749 45.67 -4.79 41.73
C TYR A 749 45.39 -3.29 41.84
N PHE A 750 44.16 -2.86 41.57
CA PHE A 750 43.77 -1.45 41.63
C PHE A 750 42.31 -1.24 42.07
N ASN A 751 41.97 -0.02 42.50
CA ASN A 751 40.61 0.48 42.52
C ASN A 751 40.50 1.55 41.43
N LYS A 752 39.45 1.53 40.60
CA LYS A 752 39.22 2.51 39.53
C LYS A 752 37.80 3.09 39.66
N TYR A 753 37.72 4.40 39.78
CA TYR A 753 36.49 5.17 39.94
C TYR A 753 36.31 6.07 38.71
N THR A 754 35.14 6.03 38.08
CA THR A 754 34.84 6.90 36.94
C THR A 754 33.45 7.53 37.08
N GLY A 755 33.35 8.81 36.72
CA GLY A 755 32.11 9.58 36.71
C GLY A 755 31.91 10.30 35.40
N ARG A 756 30.67 10.30 34.90
CA ARG A 756 30.24 11.05 33.72
C ARG A 756 28.86 11.65 33.95
N SER A 757 28.68 12.91 33.55
CA SER A 757 27.38 13.58 33.52
C SER A 757 27.29 14.42 32.25
N ALA A 758 26.30 14.15 31.39
CA ALA A 758 26.10 14.85 30.12
C ALA A 758 24.63 15.27 29.95
N TRP A 759 24.40 16.57 29.72
CA TRP A 759 23.10 17.22 29.66
C TRP A 759 22.87 17.89 28.31
N TYR A 760 21.65 17.76 27.79
CA TYR A 760 21.23 18.27 26.49
C TYR A 760 20.03 19.20 26.69
N PHE A 761 20.21 20.46 26.30
CA PHE A 761 19.22 21.53 26.46
C PHE A 761 18.71 21.93 25.07
N PRO A 762 17.46 21.62 24.70
CA PRO A 762 16.89 22.07 23.44
C PRO A 762 16.63 23.57 23.47
N LEU A 763 17.08 24.26 22.43
CA LEU A 763 16.99 25.70 22.27
C LEU A 763 16.14 26.06 21.03
N PRO A 764 15.75 27.34 20.85
CA PRO A 764 14.99 27.78 19.68
C PRO A 764 15.67 27.41 18.34
N LEU A 765 14.90 27.49 17.25
CA LEU A 765 15.36 27.22 15.88
C LEU A 765 15.88 25.77 15.65
N SER A 766 15.51 24.81 16.50
CA SER A 766 16.02 23.42 16.50
C SER A 766 17.51 23.31 16.88
N THR A 767 18.05 24.27 17.63
CA THR A 767 19.42 24.23 18.17
C THR A 767 19.47 23.48 19.50
N VAL A 768 20.67 23.04 19.92
CA VAL A 768 20.88 22.29 21.18
C VAL A 768 22.17 22.75 21.83
N PHE A 769 22.13 23.10 23.12
CA PHE A 769 23.33 23.26 23.94
C PHE A 769 23.59 21.96 24.71
N MET A 770 24.86 21.54 24.78
CA MET A 770 25.30 20.33 25.46
C MET A 770 26.43 20.67 26.43
N LEU A 771 26.30 20.17 27.66
CA LEU A 771 27.30 20.25 28.72
C LEU A 771 27.62 18.83 29.18
N GLN A 772 28.88 18.41 29.08
CA GLN A 772 29.36 17.15 29.63
C GLN A 772 30.56 17.39 30.56
N GLY A 773 30.53 16.75 31.73
CA GLY A 773 31.68 16.56 32.62
C GLY A 773 32.05 15.08 32.72
N ARG A 774 33.35 14.81 32.88
CA ARG A 774 33.92 13.52 33.29
C ARG A 774 35.00 13.74 34.35
N ALA A 775 35.13 12.78 35.25
CA ALA A 775 36.27 12.64 36.14
C ALA A 775 36.62 11.15 36.31
N GLY A 776 37.87 10.84 36.63
CA GLY A 776 38.30 9.48 36.93
C GLY A 776 39.51 9.45 37.86
N TYR A 777 39.53 8.49 38.77
CA TYR A 777 40.64 8.23 39.70
C TYR A 777 40.93 6.73 39.74
N ILE A 778 42.19 6.34 39.59
CA ILE A 778 42.67 4.96 39.71
C ILE A 778 43.84 4.91 40.69
N GLU A 779 43.81 3.96 41.61
CA GLU A 779 44.86 3.78 42.63
C GLU A 779 45.37 2.34 42.62
N GLN A 780 46.70 2.19 42.60
CA GLN A 780 47.34 0.90 42.78
C GLN A 780 47.13 0.42 44.22
N ARG A 781 46.84 -0.87 44.38
CA ARG A 781 46.63 -1.51 45.68
C ARG A 781 47.83 -2.40 46.02
N SER A 782 48.15 -2.47 47.31
CA SER A 782 49.28 -3.28 47.81
C SER A 782 49.16 -4.75 47.39
N GLY A 783 50.29 -5.31 46.92
CA GLY A 783 50.42 -6.73 46.55
C GLY A 783 50.31 -7.05 45.05
N GLY A 784 50.15 -6.06 44.18
CA GLY A 784 50.12 -6.23 42.72
C GLY A 784 50.37 -4.93 41.96
N ASN A 785 50.24 -4.97 40.64
CA ASN A 785 50.70 -3.92 39.73
C ASN A 785 49.57 -2.98 39.27
N LEU A 786 49.95 -1.79 38.77
CA LEU A 786 49.08 -0.91 37.98
C LEU A 786 49.75 -0.59 36.63
N PRO A 787 49.43 -1.35 35.56
CA PRO A 787 49.99 -1.11 34.23
C PRO A 787 49.62 0.27 33.66
N VAL A 788 50.50 0.84 32.84
CA VAL A 788 50.30 2.11 32.13
C VAL A 788 49.00 2.09 31.30
N TYR A 789 48.68 0.98 30.62
CA TYR A 789 47.46 0.87 29.81
C TYR A 789 46.15 0.94 30.61
N GLU A 790 46.18 0.80 31.94
CA GLU A 790 45.01 0.99 32.81
C GLU A 790 44.78 2.46 33.21
N LYS A 791 45.80 3.31 33.09
CA LYS A 791 45.78 4.72 33.50
C LYS A 791 45.00 5.59 32.52
N PHE A 792 44.75 6.83 32.91
CA PHE A 792 44.00 7.77 32.06
C PHE A 792 44.90 8.48 31.05
N PHE A 793 44.35 8.69 29.86
CA PHE A 793 44.93 9.40 28.72
C PHE A 793 43.86 10.32 28.10
N LEU A 794 44.24 11.52 27.66
CA LEU A 794 43.33 12.48 27.05
C LEU A 794 43.87 13.05 25.72
N GLY A 795 42.97 13.69 24.98
CA GLY A 795 43.09 14.08 23.56
C GLY A 795 42.14 13.30 22.64
N GLY A 796 42.04 13.71 21.38
CA GLY A 796 41.26 13.06 20.34
C GLY A 796 39.73 13.25 20.41
N ILE A 797 39.06 12.68 19.40
CA ILE A 797 37.65 12.95 19.03
C ILE A 797 36.61 12.62 20.12
N ASN A 798 37.02 11.90 21.16
CA ASN A 798 36.17 11.48 22.27
C ASN A 798 36.54 12.12 23.62
N SER A 799 37.55 13.01 23.68
CA SER A 799 37.90 13.73 24.92
C SER A 799 38.10 15.24 24.76
N VAL A 800 39.34 15.75 24.65
CA VAL A 800 39.65 17.17 24.41
C VAL A 800 40.09 17.29 22.95
N ARG A 801 39.19 17.80 22.09
CA ARG A 801 39.39 17.77 20.64
C ARG A 801 40.36 18.83 20.17
N GLY A 802 41.08 18.60 19.08
CA GLY A 802 42.18 19.46 18.64
C GLY A 802 43.54 19.07 19.21
N PHE A 803 43.58 18.07 20.08
CA PHE A 803 44.78 17.39 20.59
C PHE A 803 44.80 15.95 20.03
N GLU A 804 45.98 15.37 19.83
CA GLU A 804 46.10 13.97 19.42
C GLU A 804 45.75 13.03 20.57
N PHE A 805 45.27 11.81 20.27
CA PHE A 805 44.92 10.84 21.31
C PHE A 805 46.14 10.54 22.21
N GLY A 806 45.93 10.58 23.53
CA GLY A 806 46.97 10.39 24.53
C GLY A 806 48.04 11.50 24.64
N SER A 807 47.95 12.58 23.86
CA SER A 807 48.89 13.71 23.95
C SER A 807 48.73 14.55 25.22
N ILE A 808 47.55 14.55 25.84
CA ILE A 808 47.33 15.11 27.18
C ILE A 808 47.51 13.96 28.18
N SER A 809 48.74 13.80 28.66
CA SER A 809 49.17 12.74 29.56
C SER A 809 50.44 13.17 30.31
N PRO A 810 50.64 12.77 31.59
CA PRO A 810 51.93 12.86 32.26
C PRO A 810 53.02 12.17 31.45
N LYS A 811 54.25 12.67 31.58
CA LYS A 811 55.41 12.15 30.89
C LYS A 811 56.48 11.70 31.86
N ASP A 812 57.19 10.62 31.51
CA ASP A 812 58.39 10.23 32.24
C ASP A 812 59.48 11.30 32.09
N PRO A 813 60.10 11.80 33.19
CA PRO A 813 61.08 12.89 33.11
C PRO A 813 62.41 12.54 32.44
N ALA A 814 62.74 11.26 32.24
CA ALA A 814 64.02 10.82 31.68
C ALA A 814 63.95 10.48 30.19
N THR A 815 62.81 9.96 29.73
CA THR A 815 62.56 9.51 28.35
C THR A 815 61.62 10.42 27.57
N GLY A 816 60.63 11.01 28.23
CA GLY A 816 59.57 11.82 27.60
C GLY A 816 58.33 11.02 27.14
N ASP A 817 58.30 9.72 27.41
CA ASP A 817 57.21 8.76 27.12
C ASP A 817 55.89 9.16 27.78
N LYS A 818 54.76 8.76 27.19
CA LYS A 818 53.40 9.05 27.68
C LYS A 818 52.99 8.00 28.73
N ILE A 819 53.33 8.21 30.00
CA ILE A 819 53.14 7.19 31.06
C ILE A 819 51.73 7.13 31.68
N GLY A 820 50.79 7.96 31.21
CA GLY A 820 49.43 8.02 31.75
C GLY A 820 49.38 8.67 33.15
N GLY A 821 48.19 8.85 33.69
CA GLY A 821 48.03 9.35 35.07
C GLY A 821 46.86 8.74 35.82
N GLU A 822 46.99 8.77 37.14
CA GLU A 822 46.06 8.20 38.09
C GLU A 822 44.76 9.01 38.26
N LYS A 823 44.74 10.27 37.83
CA LYS A 823 43.57 11.17 37.91
C LYS A 823 43.30 11.83 36.55
N MET A 824 42.04 12.04 36.20
CA MET A 824 41.66 12.84 35.03
C MET A 824 40.37 13.62 35.23
N MET A 825 40.23 14.74 34.52
CA MET A 825 38.94 15.40 34.33
C MET A 825 38.80 15.98 32.92
N VAL A 826 37.55 16.03 32.43
CA VAL A 826 37.19 16.59 31.12
C VAL A 826 35.87 17.35 31.21
N PHE A 827 35.82 18.52 30.60
CA PHE A 827 34.62 19.31 30.35
C PHE A 827 34.47 19.51 28.85
N ASN A 828 33.28 19.24 28.32
CA ASN A 828 32.93 19.42 26.91
C ASN A 828 31.68 20.29 26.82
N LEU A 829 31.78 21.41 26.10
CA LEU A 829 30.66 22.27 25.73
C LEU A 829 30.41 22.15 24.22
N GLU A 830 29.17 21.97 23.79
CA GLU A 830 28.80 22.07 22.38
C GLU A 830 27.55 22.93 22.18
N PHE A 831 27.57 23.81 21.18
CA PHE A 831 26.38 24.42 20.61
C PHE A 831 26.15 23.83 19.21
N ARG A 832 25.04 23.09 19.05
CA ARG A 832 24.66 22.37 17.83
C ARG A 832 23.52 23.07 17.11
N PHE A 833 23.58 23.13 15.79
CA PHE A 833 22.57 23.78 14.94
C PHE A 833 22.36 23.02 13.63
N PRO A 834 21.15 22.99 13.06
CA PRO A 834 20.92 22.33 11.78
C PRO A 834 21.59 23.10 10.63
N LEU A 835 22.37 22.40 9.79
CA LEU A 835 22.86 22.93 8.52
C LEU A 835 21.90 22.58 7.39
N ILE A 836 21.57 21.28 7.23
CA ILE A 836 20.54 20.81 6.30
C ILE A 836 19.62 19.86 7.08
N LYS A 837 18.53 20.43 7.60
CA LYS A 837 17.60 19.75 8.53
C LYS A 837 17.02 18.46 7.97
N ASP A 838 16.61 18.49 6.70
CA ASP A 838 15.93 17.36 6.04
C ASP A 838 16.89 16.21 5.67
N GLN A 839 18.20 16.47 5.65
CA GLN A 839 19.26 15.48 5.42
C GLN A 839 19.98 15.06 6.72
N GLY A 840 19.57 15.59 7.87
CA GLY A 840 20.21 15.29 9.16
C GLY A 840 21.64 15.82 9.29
N ILE A 841 22.01 16.88 8.55
CA ILE A 841 23.33 17.52 8.62
C ILE A 841 23.30 18.63 9.67
N ILE A 842 24.24 18.57 10.61
CA ILE A 842 24.29 19.38 11.83
C ILE A 842 25.67 20.04 11.92
N GLY A 843 25.68 21.35 12.05
CA GLY A 843 26.88 22.10 12.43
C GLY A 843 26.99 22.14 13.95
N LEU A 844 28.22 22.24 14.45
CA LEU A 844 28.49 22.52 15.85
C LEU A 844 29.67 23.47 16.03
N ILE A 845 29.64 24.19 17.14
CA ILE A 845 30.78 24.89 17.73
C ILE A 845 31.02 24.23 19.08
N PHE A 846 32.28 24.05 19.46
CA PHE A 846 32.64 23.45 20.74
C PHE A 846 33.74 24.20 21.48
N TYR A 847 33.79 23.95 22.79
CA TYR A 847 34.89 24.28 23.67
C TYR A 847 35.13 23.08 24.59
N ASP A 848 36.35 22.56 24.61
CA ASP A 848 36.73 21.46 25.48
C ASP A 848 37.85 21.92 26.43
N ALA A 849 37.85 21.36 27.64
CA ALA A 849 38.92 21.53 28.60
C ALA A 849 39.18 20.20 29.32
N GLY A 850 40.42 19.84 29.59
CA GLY A 850 40.72 18.64 30.37
C GLY A 850 42.19 18.51 30.73
N ASN A 851 42.47 17.67 31.71
CA ASN A 851 43.83 17.33 32.08
C ASN A 851 43.90 15.95 32.75
N VAL A 852 45.10 15.37 32.73
CA VAL A 852 45.47 14.15 33.42
C VAL A 852 46.55 14.50 34.45
N PHE A 853 46.43 13.95 35.66
CA PHE A 853 47.30 14.23 36.79
C PHE A 853 47.83 12.94 37.41
N THR A 854 48.98 13.02 38.08
CA THR A 854 49.57 11.89 38.81
C THR A 854 48.92 11.69 40.19
N ALA A 855 49.19 10.55 40.83
CA ALA A 855 48.63 10.18 42.14
C ALA A 855 48.85 11.22 43.24
N ASP A 856 49.98 11.93 43.23
CA ASP A 856 50.38 12.97 44.19
C ASP A 856 49.74 14.35 43.92
N GLN A 857 49.24 14.60 42.71
CA GLN A 857 48.71 15.91 42.30
C GLN A 857 47.23 16.08 42.65
N ASP A 858 46.85 17.25 43.18
CA ASP A 858 45.44 17.60 43.41
C ASP A 858 44.69 17.95 42.12
N TYR A 859 43.37 17.75 42.13
CA TYR A 859 42.49 18.22 41.05
C TYR A 859 42.48 19.76 41.01
N THR A 860 43.19 20.34 40.06
CA THR A 860 43.27 21.80 39.86
C THR A 860 42.79 22.22 38.48
N PHE A 861 42.12 23.39 38.41
CA PHE A 861 41.79 24.05 37.15
C PHE A 861 42.95 24.88 36.59
N GLN A 862 44.09 24.92 37.28
CA GLN A 862 45.34 25.47 36.76
C GLN A 862 45.96 24.48 35.76
N ASP A 863 46.64 25.00 34.73
CA ASP A 863 47.30 24.25 33.64
C ASP A 863 46.42 23.21 32.91
N ILE A 864 45.09 23.32 33.04
CA ILE A 864 44.11 22.50 32.32
C ILE A 864 44.19 22.82 30.82
N ARG A 865 44.26 21.79 29.97
CA ARG A 865 44.48 21.99 28.53
C ARG A 865 43.16 22.37 27.87
N HIS A 866 43.20 23.36 26.99
CA HIS A 866 42.01 24.01 26.43
C HIS A 866 41.98 23.96 24.90
N SER A 867 40.79 23.74 24.34
CA SER A 867 40.55 23.92 22.91
C SER A 867 39.18 24.52 22.61
N ALA A 868 39.06 25.14 21.44
CA ALA A 868 37.78 25.51 20.84
C ALA A 868 37.79 25.17 19.36
N GLY A 869 36.61 24.90 18.80
CA GLY A 869 36.55 24.40 17.44
C GLY A 869 35.16 24.38 16.83
N VAL A 870 35.10 23.88 15.61
CA VAL A 870 33.88 23.73 14.82
C VAL A 870 33.80 22.34 14.22
N GLY A 871 32.60 21.88 13.91
CA GLY A 871 32.44 20.58 13.26
C GLY A 871 31.14 20.44 12.49
N VAL A 872 31.12 19.40 11.66
CA VAL A 872 29.94 18.92 10.95
C VAL A 872 29.71 17.47 11.34
N ARG A 873 28.46 17.16 11.71
CA ARG A 873 27.98 15.80 11.92
C ARG A 873 26.86 15.52 10.92
N TRP A 874 26.94 14.38 10.23
CA TRP A 874 25.92 13.93 9.29
C TRP A 874 25.58 12.48 9.55
N TYR A 875 24.29 12.17 9.75
CA TYR A 875 23.82 10.79 9.75
C TYR A 875 23.59 10.33 8.30
N SER A 876 24.66 9.87 7.66
CA SER A 876 24.64 9.44 6.26
C SER A 876 24.01 8.04 6.09
N PRO A 877 23.65 7.63 4.85
CA PRO A 877 23.25 6.24 4.57
C PRO A 877 24.32 5.19 4.92
N LEU A 878 25.59 5.59 5.08
CA LEU A 878 26.71 4.73 5.47
C LEU A 878 26.97 4.73 6.99
N GLY A 879 26.14 5.42 7.77
CA GLY A 879 26.30 5.63 9.21
C GLY A 879 26.63 7.08 9.58
N PRO A 880 26.78 7.38 10.89
CA PRO A 880 27.20 8.69 11.34
C PRO A 880 28.60 9.06 10.82
N LEU A 881 28.76 10.34 10.51
CA LEU A 881 30.02 10.97 10.13
C LEU A 881 30.28 12.11 11.13
N ARG A 882 31.52 12.24 11.58
CA ARG A 882 32.02 13.36 12.39
C ARG A 882 33.24 13.95 11.69
N LEU A 883 33.25 15.25 11.47
CA LEU A 883 34.42 16.02 11.06
C LEU A 883 34.50 17.24 11.98
N GLU A 884 35.49 17.29 12.86
CA GLU A 884 35.61 18.21 13.98
C GLU A 884 37.03 18.79 13.99
N TRP A 885 37.16 20.08 13.70
CA TRP A 885 38.44 20.80 13.76
C TRP A 885 38.54 21.53 15.10
N GLY A 886 39.57 21.22 15.88
CA GLY A 886 39.84 21.84 17.18
C GLY A 886 41.15 22.62 17.15
N TYR A 887 41.11 23.86 17.62
CA TYR A 887 42.27 24.73 17.82
C TYR A 887 42.72 24.68 19.28
N ASN A 888 44.03 24.48 19.49
CA ASN A 888 44.67 24.43 20.80
C ASN A 888 44.81 25.87 21.34
N LEU A 889 44.06 26.20 22.39
CA LEU A 889 44.01 27.56 22.97
C LEU A 889 45.18 27.85 23.93
N ASP A 890 45.81 26.80 24.47
CA ASP A 890 46.94 26.85 25.41
C ASP A 890 48.12 26.07 24.80
N ARG A 891 48.65 26.54 23.67
CA ARG A 891 49.67 25.80 22.91
C ARG A 891 51.04 25.85 23.59
N LYS A 892 51.57 24.69 23.97
CA LYS A 892 52.94 24.53 24.50
C LYS A 892 53.95 24.31 23.38
N GLU A 893 55.24 24.48 23.67
CA GLU A 893 56.30 24.29 22.68
C GLU A 893 56.32 22.84 22.16
N GLY A 894 56.56 22.67 20.86
CA GLY A 894 56.48 21.38 20.16
C GLY A 894 55.07 20.91 19.77
N GLU A 895 53.99 21.46 20.34
CA GLU A 895 52.62 21.00 20.04
C GLU A 895 52.08 21.53 18.69
N PRO A 896 51.14 20.83 18.04
CA PRO A 896 50.35 21.40 16.94
C PRO A 896 49.41 22.51 17.43
N ALA A 897 49.13 23.49 16.57
CA ALA A 897 48.20 24.59 16.87
C ALA A 897 46.72 24.19 16.69
N SER A 898 46.43 23.15 15.91
CA SER A 898 45.09 22.61 15.72
C SER A 898 45.16 21.19 15.15
N ASN A 899 44.16 20.36 15.43
CA ASN A 899 43.97 19.05 14.80
C ASN A 899 42.68 18.99 13.98
N VAL A 900 42.66 18.20 12.90
CA VAL A 900 41.45 17.84 12.16
C VAL A 900 41.10 16.41 12.53
N GLU A 901 40.13 16.26 13.42
CA GLU A 901 39.63 14.96 13.80
C GLU A 901 38.46 14.58 12.90
N PHE A 902 38.45 13.34 12.46
CA PHE A 902 37.29 12.80 11.76
C PHE A 902 37.06 11.34 12.17
N SER A 903 35.84 10.88 11.94
CA SER A 903 35.48 9.47 12.01
C SER A 903 34.21 9.19 11.20
N ILE A 904 34.11 7.98 10.66
CA ILE A 904 33.16 7.59 9.61
C ILE A 904 32.58 6.21 9.93
N GLY A 905 31.27 6.05 9.74
CA GLY A 905 30.62 4.74 9.75
C GLY A 905 30.02 4.37 11.12
N THR A 906 29.96 3.09 11.42
CA THR A 906 29.26 2.54 12.61
C THR A 906 30.19 2.08 13.73
N VAL A 907 31.47 2.48 13.68
CA VAL A 907 32.55 2.02 14.59
C VAL A 907 32.77 3.01 15.76
N PHE A 908 31.67 3.44 16.39
CA PHE A 908 31.60 4.47 17.45
C PHE A 908 31.00 3.94 18.75
#